data_AF-A0A9N9H9V9-F1
#
_entry.id   AF-A0A9N9H9V9-F1
#
_cell.length_a   1.000
_cell.length_b   1.000
_cell.length_c   1.000
_cell.angle_alpha   90.00
_cell.angle_beta   90.00
_cell.angle_gamma   90.00
#
_symmetry.space_group_name_H-M   'P 1'
#
loop_
_entity.id
_entity.type
_entity.pdbx_description
1 polymer ?
#
loop_
_entity_poly.entity_id
_entity_poly.type
_entity_poly.pdbx_seq_one_letter_code
_entity_poly.pdbx_strand_id
1 'polypeptide(L)'
;MSDLPYSPLLPNDPNFWAWLDALLLEILMQHQAVPLSRQALNHLSALNNYYNGFTDIQVKIYGALAQAHELSGNWLEAINAHRNILALRPDNIDAMVGLAKCYNKNGDKTQFLSTSYDVIRTKPTNWEFANYLTDALTNDPSLFQEVLDVLNHVLQHSPNAPIKMLDVGFIQSLFYRRAQLKKRNNDYFGALIDCFSVLEIALNGKPLKSFLDDIILCLGFSNYDPNQVPFIILPVNDSLRLLDLLFPTTNGLFPGHLGLSSQSDIRLAKKQVFGILYEISSAFESHPKECQYFLNDVAPLSSISLLFLYLACACYPSAQIFFEIAAMLNKISGVTACRQAAIGYLGEGIQLDPKNVDAYINLADCLYNDGNITGMTEVYEKLLSFHMISDENHLIRFAFGCCYIGDIAKLTATWSNALLYYKRAHTLRPNDPIFLASLTQANTHVCYWKDRGGIGYHSVDSNGNLNRFSTVQKSGQMALVADIVEKAINDGAKFGKGIIEKSGGILTLLTNLCSNLRDDDKSVKFFKAKAAKWRNQTLNLKNEGGWVLRVIHHIMRRIQHKWYVDSYGDITQSPHALPPINVTPKLRSKYQRPLVPSGLEQPVATPIQPFYTFIYDLDPRQVRIICHRTALNIAYEGCTASWLDTCVFPPPPPPSPRLRVGYVSSDFKDHPLAHLMQSVFGMHDRNIIEVYCYSLSPNDGSSYRVKIEKGADKFYDCHAWTTESIVKQIVHDNIHILVNLNGYTAGDRNLIFAARPAPIQVTHMGFASSLVDEHVCPESQTSDFQFWNKSRDNDGDLLGEVDPEEDDKNWTYPEKIIYMPTTYFINDHKQGFYDDNISKGFYDENIPGCILAKNHILRWFFEEDRRWDMRKQLFPNLTDDWVIFANFNQLYKIDPAIFKLWLRILERVPKSILWILNFPEEGAKNLLETAKQWAGPNIASHIYFTDVADKKQHVIRGRIADLILDTPQVNAHTTACDILWSGTPMITLSGPEHKMCSRVASSICNATGFGDKMVVPDYQAYEDKAVEYANSVVYKYWFGCLLPGAQQRLHRNGFGELIELRKNIYLNRENIRLFDTQQAVKELEKGYVDAWVRWVNDNERNIHIKI
;
A
#
# COMPACT_ATOMS: atom_id res chain seq x y z
N MET A 1 28.75 -76.90 38.80
CA MET A 1 29.96 -76.81 37.95
C MET A 1 29.93 -77.79 36.78
N SER A 2 29.26 -78.95 36.91
CA SER A 2 29.05 -79.92 35.82
C SER A 2 28.22 -79.42 34.63
N ASP A 3 27.52 -78.30 34.79
CA ASP A 3 26.59 -77.75 33.78
C ASP A 3 27.15 -76.51 33.04
N LEU A 4 28.41 -76.15 33.28
CA LEU A 4 29.08 -75.11 32.49
C LEU A 4 29.43 -75.67 31.11
N PRO A 5 29.31 -74.88 30.02
CA PRO A 5 29.60 -75.35 28.67
C PRO A 5 31.07 -75.77 28.47
N TYR A 6 31.98 -75.38 29.36
CA TYR A 6 33.40 -75.77 29.36
C TYR A 6 33.93 -75.99 30.79
N SER A 7 34.99 -76.79 30.92
CA SER A 7 35.71 -76.96 32.20
C SER A 7 36.43 -75.66 32.59
N PRO A 8 36.37 -75.22 33.86
CA PRO A 8 37.03 -74.00 34.29
C PRO A 8 38.57 -74.11 34.18
N LEU A 9 39.19 -73.15 33.50
CA LEU A 9 40.65 -73.02 33.43
C LEU A 9 41.21 -72.36 34.69
N LEU A 10 42.41 -72.77 35.13
CA LEU A 10 43.06 -72.10 36.26
C LEU A 10 43.55 -70.69 35.84
N PRO A 11 43.56 -69.70 36.76
CA PRO A 11 43.95 -68.31 36.45
C PRO A 11 45.36 -68.14 35.87
N ASN A 12 46.22 -69.14 36.02
CA ASN A 12 47.59 -69.15 35.53
C ASN A 12 47.72 -69.69 34.09
N ASP A 13 46.62 -70.09 33.44
CA ASP A 13 46.62 -70.52 32.04
C ASP A 13 46.78 -69.29 31.10
N PRO A 14 47.73 -69.29 30.14
CA PRO A 14 47.93 -68.18 29.20
C PRO A 14 46.68 -67.81 28.39
N ASN A 15 45.78 -68.78 28.15
CA ASN A 15 44.55 -68.58 27.40
C ASN A 15 43.35 -68.25 28.29
N PHE A 16 43.54 -68.16 29.61
CA PHE A 16 42.47 -67.98 30.59
C PHE A 16 41.58 -66.76 30.30
N TRP A 17 42.18 -65.61 30.01
CA TRP A 17 41.43 -64.37 29.82
C TRP A 17 40.61 -64.36 28.53
N ALA A 18 41.18 -64.87 27.43
CA ALA A 18 40.47 -65.02 26.17
C ALA A 18 39.33 -66.04 26.27
N TRP A 19 39.56 -67.15 27.00
CA TRP A 19 38.54 -68.13 27.31
C TRP A 19 37.43 -67.55 28.19
N LEU A 20 37.77 -66.79 29.24
CA LEU A 20 36.80 -66.18 30.14
C LEU A 20 35.93 -65.16 29.40
N ASP A 21 36.52 -64.34 28.54
CA ASP A 21 35.77 -63.38 27.73
C ASP A 21 34.85 -64.09 26.73
N ALA A 22 35.33 -65.13 26.05
CA ALA A 22 34.50 -65.94 25.16
C ALA A 22 33.37 -66.66 25.90
N LEU A 23 33.63 -67.21 27.09
CA LEU A 23 32.65 -67.88 27.92
C LEU A 23 31.56 -66.92 28.42
N LEU A 24 31.95 -65.75 28.92
CA LEU A 24 31.01 -64.73 29.39
C LEU A 24 30.15 -64.21 28.24
N LEU A 25 30.76 -63.98 27.08
CA LEU A 25 30.04 -63.58 25.86
C LEU A 25 29.08 -64.69 25.42
N GLU A 26 29.50 -65.96 25.42
CA GLU A 26 28.65 -67.09 25.04
C GLU A 26 27.49 -67.30 26.02
N ILE A 27 27.70 -67.15 27.33
CA ILE A 27 26.65 -67.19 28.35
C ILE A 27 25.62 -66.05 28.13
N LEU A 28 26.09 -64.88 27.71
CA LEU A 28 25.21 -63.73 27.40
C LEU A 28 24.54 -63.86 26.02
N MET A 29 25.19 -64.51 25.03
CA MET A 29 24.70 -64.65 23.65
C MET A 29 23.78 -65.85 23.42
N GLN A 30 24.04 -67.01 24.04
CA GLN A 30 23.21 -68.23 23.89
C GLN A 30 21.76 -68.02 24.36
N HIS A 31 21.45 -66.91 25.04
CA HIS A 31 20.14 -66.61 25.63
C HIS A 31 19.57 -65.25 25.19
N GLN A 32 19.82 -64.82 23.95
CA GLN A 32 19.36 -63.52 23.39
C GLN A 32 17.86 -63.38 23.06
N ALA A 33 16.97 -64.25 23.56
CA ALA A 33 15.53 -64.10 23.39
C ALA A 33 14.76 -64.26 24.72
N VAL A 34 14.51 -63.12 25.42
CA VAL A 34 13.50 -62.82 26.48
C VAL A 34 13.32 -63.80 27.67
N PRO A 35 13.16 -63.26 28.91
CA PRO A 35 14.24 -62.67 29.69
C PRO A 35 15.25 -63.76 30.11
N LEU A 36 16.49 -63.36 30.37
CA LEU A 36 17.59 -64.29 30.69
C LEU A 36 17.15 -65.47 31.54
N SER A 37 17.37 -66.66 30.99
CA SER A 37 17.08 -67.91 31.67
C SER A 37 17.77 -67.87 33.03
N ARG A 38 17.07 -68.32 34.06
CA ARG A 38 17.61 -68.56 35.40
C ARG A 38 18.94 -69.34 35.35
N GLN A 39 19.18 -70.09 34.27
CA GLN A 39 20.42 -70.78 33.94
C GLN A 39 21.62 -69.85 33.71
N ALA A 40 21.50 -68.75 32.95
CA ALA A 40 22.62 -67.81 32.75
C ALA A 40 23.06 -67.18 34.09
N LEU A 41 22.10 -66.77 34.92
CA LEU A 41 22.36 -66.23 36.26
C LEU A 41 22.95 -67.28 37.21
N ASN A 42 22.48 -68.54 37.14
CA ASN A 42 23.06 -69.65 37.90
C ASN A 42 24.49 -69.98 37.46
N HIS A 43 24.77 -69.94 36.16
CA HIS A 43 26.12 -70.18 35.60
C HIS A 43 27.09 -69.09 36.05
N LEU A 44 26.70 -67.81 35.92
CA LEU A 44 27.52 -66.68 36.36
C LEU A 44 27.72 -66.67 37.88
N SER A 45 26.70 -67.03 38.67
CA SER A 45 26.82 -67.16 40.13
C SER A 45 27.73 -68.32 40.54
N ALA A 46 27.65 -69.46 39.85
CA ALA A 46 28.55 -70.60 40.08
C ALA A 46 30.00 -70.28 39.70
N LEU A 47 30.20 -69.55 38.59
CA LEU A 47 31.49 -69.01 38.15
C LEU A 47 32.08 -68.06 39.21
N ASN A 48 31.26 -67.15 39.74
CA ASN A 48 31.69 -66.21 40.78
C ASN A 48 32.12 -66.93 42.08
N ASN A 49 31.39 -67.96 42.49
CA ASN A 49 31.75 -68.77 43.67
C ASN A 49 33.04 -69.58 43.45
N TYR A 50 33.28 -70.04 42.23
CA TYR A 50 34.49 -70.81 41.91
C TYR A 50 35.76 -69.95 41.90
N TYR A 51 35.70 -68.75 41.31
CA TYR A 51 36.82 -67.82 41.28
C TYR A 51 36.80 -66.81 42.45
N ASN A 52 36.17 -67.19 43.56
CA ASN A 52 36.10 -66.34 44.73
C ASN A 52 37.50 -66.06 45.30
N GLY A 53 37.84 -64.78 45.48
CA GLY A 53 39.17 -64.33 45.92
C GLY A 53 40.10 -63.86 44.79
N PHE A 54 39.68 -63.94 43.52
CA PHE A 54 40.41 -63.38 42.37
C PHE A 54 39.75 -62.08 41.88
N THR A 55 40.18 -60.94 42.40
CA THR A 55 39.55 -59.62 42.23
C THR A 55 39.22 -59.27 40.76
N ASP A 56 40.17 -59.42 39.84
CA ASP A 56 39.97 -59.03 38.43
C ASP A 56 39.02 -59.95 37.66
N ILE A 57 38.97 -61.23 38.06
CA ILE A 57 38.06 -62.23 37.49
C ILE A 57 36.64 -61.94 38.00
N GLN A 58 36.51 -61.66 39.30
CA GLN A 58 35.23 -61.31 39.93
C GLN A 58 34.64 -60.02 39.34
N VAL A 59 35.44 -59.00 39.05
CA VAL A 59 34.97 -57.77 38.39
C VAL A 59 34.34 -58.06 37.02
N LYS A 60 34.95 -58.91 36.19
CA LYS A 60 34.37 -59.30 34.89
C LYS A 60 33.08 -60.11 35.04
N ILE A 61 33.05 -61.06 35.98
CA ILE A 61 31.85 -61.89 36.23
C ILE A 61 30.70 -61.04 36.76
N TYR A 62 30.96 -60.14 37.72
CA TYR A 62 29.95 -59.19 38.21
C TYR A 62 29.49 -58.22 37.12
N GLY A 63 30.37 -57.81 36.20
CA GLY A 63 29.99 -57.01 35.02
C GLY A 63 28.99 -57.73 34.12
N ALA A 64 29.24 -59.02 33.82
CA ALA A 64 28.31 -59.86 33.06
C ALA A 64 27.00 -60.12 33.82
N LEU A 65 27.05 -60.31 35.15
CA LEU A 65 25.85 -60.43 36.01
C LEU A 65 25.01 -59.16 35.97
N ALA A 66 25.64 -58.00 36.06
CA ALA A 66 24.93 -56.71 36.00
C ALA A 66 24.23 -56.54 34.66
N GLN A 67 24.93 -56.79 33.55
CA GLN A 67 24.38 -56.71 32.19
C GLN A 67 23.20 -57.68 31.99
N ALA A 68 23.32 -58.91 32.52
CA ALA A 68 22.21 -59.86 32.53
C ALA A 68 21.01 -59.29 33.34
N HIS A 69 21.22 -58.86 34.57
CA HIS A 69 20.13 -58.33 35.38
C HIS A 69 19.44 -57.11 34.73
N GLU A 70 20.18 -56.21 34.08
CA GLU A 70 19.65 -55.08 33.30
C GLU A 70 18.77 -55.54 32.12
N LEU A 71 19.25 -56.48 31.31
CA LEU A 71 18.49 -57.02 30.18
C LEU A 71 17.23 -57.79 30.62
N SER A 72 17.23 -58.34 31.84
CA SER A 72 16.04 -59.00 32.42
C SER A 72 15.08 -58.05 33.14
N GLY A 73 15.40 -56.76 33.24
CA GLY A 73 14.60 -55.77 33.96
C GLY A 73 14.66 -55.86 35.49
N ASN A 74 15.54 -56.70 36.05
CA ASN A 74 15.73 -56.89 37.49
C ASN A 74 16.72 -55.85 38.04
N TRP A 75 16.29 -54.60 38.13
CA TRP A 75 17.16 -53.45 38.46
C TRP A 75 17.81 -53.55 39.84
N LEU A 76 17.14 -54.14 40.84
CA LEU A 76 17.68 -54.26 42.20
C LEU A 76 18.93 -55.16 42.27
N GLU A 77 18.91 -56.25 41.51
CA GLU A 77 20.05 -57.18 41.44
C GLU A 77 21.17 -56.66 40.52
N ALA A 78 20.81 -55.89 39.49
CA ALA A 78 21.80 -55.15 38.69
C ALA A 78 22.55 -54.11 39.55
N ILE A 79 21.83 -53.40 40.42
CA ILE A 79 22.41 -52.46 41.40
C ILE A 79 23.38 -53.18 42.35
N ASN A 80 22.99 -54.36 42.88
CA ASN A 80 23.85 -55.16 43.75
C ASN A 80 25.12 -55.63 43.02
N ALA A 81 24.98 -56.09 41.77
CA ALA A 81 26.12 -56.51 40.95
C ALA A 81 27.10 -55.37 40.70
N HIS A 82 26.63 -54.17 40.32
CA HIS A 82 27.48 -52.99 40.15
C HIS A 82 28.13 -52.54 41.46
N ARG A 83 27.40 -52.58 42.60
CA ARG A 83 27.98 -52.29 43.93
C ARG A 83 29.08 -53.28 44.31
N ASN A 84 28.95 -54.56 43.96
CA ASN A 84 30.01 -55.54 44.20
C ASN A 84 31.24 -55.27 43.35
N ILE A 85 31.07 -54.78 42.10
CA ILE A 85 32.21 -54.31 41.28
C ILE A 85 32.90 -53.13 41.98
N LEU A 86 32.14 -52.15 42.47
CA LEU A 86 32.70 -50.97 43.14
C LEU A 86 33.33 -51.28 44.50
N ALA A 87 32.87 -52.32 45.21
CA ALA A 87 33.51 -52.80 46.42
C ALA A 87 34.89 -53.43 46.15
N LEU A 88 35.06 -54.07 45.00
CA LEU A 88 36.31 -54.69 44.56
C LEU A 88 37.26 -53.70 43.87
N ARG A 89 36.70 -52.78 43.07
CA ARG A 89 37.40 -51.70 42.38
C ARG A 89 36.57 -50.41 42.47
N PRO A 90 36.83 -49.57 43.49
CA PRO A 90 36.09 -48.31 43.70
C PRO A 90 36.15 -47.33 42.52
N ASP A 91 37.23 -47.36 41.74
CA ASP A 91 37.45 -46.43 40.62
C ASP A 91 36.90 -46.94 39.27
N ASN A 92 36.07 -47.99 39.25
CA ASN A 92 35.53 -48.56 38.02
C ASN A 92 34.38 -47.68 37.46
N ILE A 93 34.72 -46.79 36.53
CA ILE A 93 33.78 -45.84 35.90
C ILE A 93 32.61 -46.53 35.20
N ASP A 94 32.82 -47.65 34.51
CA ASP A 94 31.76 -48.34 33.76
C ASP A 94 30.69 -48.91 34.72
N ALA A 95 31.13 -49.42 35.88
CA ALA A 95 30.23 -49.87 36.94
C ALA A 95 29.50 -48.70 37.62
N MET A 96 30.16 -47.55 37.82
CA MET A 96 29.50 -46.34 38.34
C MET A 96 28.42 -45.83 37.36
N VAL A 97 28.72 -45.82 36.05
CA VAL A 97 27.78 -45.44 34.98
C VAL A 97 26.59 -46.41 34.93
N GLY A 98 26.86 -47.72 34.96
CA GLY A 98 25.82 -48.76 34.98
C GLY A 98 24.93 -48.65 36.23
N LEU A 99 25.53 -48.42 37.40
CA LEU A 99 24.82 -48.20 38.66
C LEU A 99 23.87 -46.99 38.59
N ALA A 100 24.35 -45.85 38.08
CA ALA A 100 23.52 -44.66 37.90
C ALA A 100 22.35 -44.91 36.93
N LYS A 101 22.59 -45.55 35.78
CA LYS A 101 21.54 -45.92 34.82
C LYS A 101 20.48 -46.83 35.46
N CYS A 102 20.91 -47.79 36.29
CA CYS A 102 20.00 -48.68 37.03
C CYS A 102 19.16 -47.93 38.07
N TYR A 103 19.75 -46.99 38.84
CA TYR A 103 18.99 -46.17 39.78
C TYR A 103 17.91 -45.32 39.09
N ASN A 104 18.23 -44.73 37.94
CA ASN A 104 17.27 -43.97 37.15
C ASN A 104 16.10 -44.86 36.69
N LYS A 105 16.40 -46.06 36.16
CA LYS A 105 15.38 -47.03 35.72
C LYS A 105 14.56 -47.62 36.87
N ASN A 106 15.14 -47.74 38.06
CA ASN A 106 14.47 -48.21 39.28
C ASN A 106 13.64 -47.10 39.98
N GLY A 107 13.70 -45.86 39.51
CA GLY A 107 12.97 -44.72 40.07
C GLY A 107 13.58 -44.10 41.33
N ASP A 108 14.78 -44.51 41.74
CA ASP A 108 15.48 -43.96 42.90
C ASP A 108 16.28 -42.70 42.50
N LYS A 109 15.57 -41.57 42.43
CA LYS A 109 16.13 -40.28 41.99
C LYS A 109 17.30 -39.79 42.87
N THR A 110 17.25 -40.02 44.18
CA THR A 110 18.26 -39.54 45.13
C THR A 110 19.60 -40.26 44.91
N GLN A 111 19.56 -41.59 44.80
CA GLN A 111 20.76 -42.37 44.53
C GLN A 111 21.26 -42.19 43.09
N PHE A 112 20.35 -41.99 42.13
CA PHE A 112 20.70 -41.63 40.76
C PHE A 112 21.53 -40.35 40.71
N LEU A 113 21.08 -39.27 41.36
CA LEU A 113 21.80 -37.99 41.39
C LEU A 113 23.17 -38.14 42.06
N SER A 114 23.23 -38.71 43.27
CA SER A 114 24.49 -38.89 44.00
C SER A 114 25.52 -39.70 43.21
N THR A 115 25.10 -40.84 42.63
CA THR A 115 25.98 -41.70 41.85
C THR A 115 26.43 -41.01 40.57
N SER A 116 25.55 -40.23 39.93
CA SER A 116 25.88 -39.49 38.71
C SER A 116 26.89 -38.36 38.97
N TYR A 117 26.81 -37.67 40.12
CA TYR A 117 27.82 -36.70 40.54
C TYR A 117 29.19 -37.36 40.76
N ASP A 118 29.21 -38.55 41.36
CA ASP A 118 30.45 -39.30 41.55
C ASP A 118 31.07 -39.72 40.21
N VAL A 119 30.27 -40.16 39.24
CA VAL A 119 30.75 -40.47 37.86
C VAL A 119 31.41 -39.25 37.22
N ILE A 120 30.74 -38.09 37.29
CA ILE A 120 31.23 -36.85 36.66
C ILE A 120 32.49 -36.34 37.37
N ARG A 121 32.56 -36.46 38.71
CA ARG A 121 33.75 -36.07 39.47
C ARG A 121 34.96 -36.96 39.16
N THR A 122 34.75 -38.25 38.96
CA THR A 122 35.82 -39.21 38.66
C THR A 122 36.30 -39.12 37.21
N LYS A 123 35.40 -38.88 36.25
CA LYS A 123 35.76 -38.67 34.83
C LYS A 123 34.90 -37.56 34.20
N PRO A 124 35.31 -36.28 34.34
CA PRO A 124 34.57 -35.13 33.81
C PRO A 124 34.37 -35.16 32.29
N THR A 125 35.26 -35.82 31.54
CA THR A 125 35.23 -35.92 30.07
C THR A 125 34.37 -37.07 29.54
N ASN A 126 33.47 -37.65 30.34
CA ASN A 126 32.53 -38.68 29.89
C ASN A 126 31.27 -38.02 29.29
N TRP A 127 31.43 -37.47 28.08
CA TRP A 127 30.43 -36.62 27.41
C TRP A 127 29.11 -37.32 27.11
N GLU A 128 29.16 -38.61 26.81
CA GLU A 128 28.00 -39.46 26.57
C GLU A 128 27.15 -39.57 27.85
N PHE A 129 27.80 -39.86 28.99
CA PHE A 129 27.10 -39.95 30.27
C PHE A 129 26.57 -38.60 30.75
N ALA A 130 27.32 -37.50 30.55
CA ALA A 130 26.85 -36.16 30.85
C ALA A 130 25.59 -35.78 30.04
N ASN A 131 25.51 -36.20 28.77
CA ASN A 131 24.29 -36.03 27.96
C ASN A 131 23.13 -36.89 28.47
N TYR A 132 23.40 -38.15 28.83
CA TYR A 132 22.39 -39.03 29.42
C TYR A 132 21.82 -38.45 30.72
N LEU A 133 22.67 -37.96 31.61
CA LEU A 133 22.29 -37.34 32.88
C LEU A 133 21.43 -36.09 32.64
N THR A 134 21.87 -35.20 31.76
CA THR A 134 21.11 -34.00 31.46
C THR A 134 19.77 -34.34 30.80
N ASP A 135 19.69 -35.29 29.88
CA ASP A 135 18.42 -35.75 29.31
C ASP A 135 17.46 -36.31 30.35
N ALA A 136 17.97 -37.11 31.30
CA ALA A 136 17.16 -37.68 32.37
C ALA A 136 16.56 -36.62 33.30
N LEU A 137 17.24 -35.47 33.46
CA LEU A 137 16.87 -34.42 34.41
C LEU A 137 16.15 -33.21 33.79
N THR A 138 16.28 -32.96 32.48
CA THR A 138 15.77 -31.75 31.81
C THR A 138 14.23 -31.61 31.82
N ASN A 139 13.50 -32.68 32.14
CA ASN A 139 12.03 -32.69 32.18
C ASN A 139 11.44 -32.35 33.56
N ASP A 140 12.25 -32.16 34.60
CA ASP A 140 11.79 -31.86 35.97
C ASP A 140 12.19 -30.43 36.37
N PRO A 141 11.24 -29.47 36.44
CA PRO A 141 11.52 -28.08 36.80
C PRO A 141 12.16 -27.90 38.18
N SER A 142 11.95 -28.85 39.09
CA SER A 142 12.49 -28.77 40.45
C SER A 142 14.01 -28.99 40.52
N LEU A 143 14.61 -29.57 39.47
CA LEU A 143 16.03 -29.94 39.42
C LEU A 143 16.85 -29.02 38.51
N PHE A 144 16.27 -27.94 37.97
CA PHE A 144 16.93 -27.07 36.99
C PHE A 144 18.25 -26.47 37.48
N GLN A 145 18.33 -26.04 38.75
CA GLN A 145 19.56 -25.48 39.30
C GLN A 145 20.66 -26.53 39.43
N GLU A 146 20.30 -27.73 39.90
CA GLU A 146 21.21 -28.87 40.03
C GLU A 146 21.74 -29.32 38.66
N VAL A 147 20.89 -29.34 37.63
CA VAL A 147 21.29 -29.63 36.23
C VAL A 147 22.25 -28.57 35.70
N LEU A 148 22.02 -27.30 36.03
CA LEU A 148 22.88 -26.20 35.59
C LEU A 148 24.26 -26.25 36.27
N ASP A 149 24.30 -26.60 37.56
CA ASP A 149 25.53 -26.79 38.32
C ASP A 149 26.35 -27.97 37.80
N VAL A 150 25.69 -29.08 37.45
CA VAL A 150 26.31 -30.22 36.75
C VAL A 150 26.90 -29.80 35.42
N LEU A 151 26.12 -29.11 34.58
CA LEU A 151 26.57 -28.62 33.28
C LEU A 151 27.78 -27.68 33.41
N ASN A 152 27.75 -26.78 34.40
CA ASN A 152 28.86 -25.88 34.69
C ASN A 152 30.11 -26.64 35.14
N HIS A 153 29.96 -27.64 36.01
CA HIS A 153 31.08 -28.43 36.51
C HIS A 153 31.76 -29.25 35.39
N VAL A 154 30.97 -29.92 34.55
CA VAL A 154 31.44 -30.68 33.38
C VAL A 154 32.19 -29.78 32.39
N LEU A 155 31.66 -28.59 32.11
CA LEU A 155 32.24 -27.66 31.14
C LEU A 155 33.47 -26.90 31.67
N GLN A 156 33.55 -26.61 32.97
CA GLN A 156 34.70 -25.90 33.59
C GLN A 156 35.97 -26.76 33.73
N HIS A 157 35.85 -28.07 33.94
CA HIS A 157 37.00 -28.96 34.17
C HIS A 157 37.59 -29.55 32.86
N SER A 158 37.16 -29.05 31.71
CA SER A 158 37.44 -29.60 30.39
C SER A 158 38.35 -28.80 29.42
N PRO A 159 38.93 -27.62 29.73
CA PRO A 159 39.56 -26.77 28.69
C PRO A 159 40.93 -27.24 28.16
N ASN A 160 41.56 -28.28 28.74
CA ASN A 160 42.94 -28.68 28.39
C ASN A 160 43.09 -30.10 27.79
N ALA A 161 42.00 -30.81 27.51
CA ALA A 161 42.07 -32.11 26.84
C ALA A 161 41.80 -31.95 25.33
N PRO A 162 42.56 -32.60 24.42
CA PRO A 162 42.23 -32.58 23.00
C PRO A 162 40.86 -33.24 22.81
N ILE A 163 39.85 -32.41 22.48
CA ILE A 163 38.49 -32.88 22.19
C ILE A 163 38.58 -33.85 21.02
N LYS A 164 38.21 -35.12 21.26
CA LYS A 164 38.13 -36.08 20.15
C LYS A 164 36.98 -35.67 19.26
N MET A 165 37.18 -35.78 17.95
CA MET A 165 36.23 -35.32 16.93
C MET A 165 34.83 -35.97 17.03
N LEU A 166 34.75 -37.18 17.60
CA LEU A 166 33.51 -37.91 17.89
C LEU A 166 32.70 -37.32 19.06
N ASP A 167 33.33 -36.55 19.95
CA ASP A 167 32.70 -35.98 21.15
C ASP A 167 32.04 -34.61 20.89
N VAL A 168 32.29 -34.02 19.71
CA VAL A 168 31.84 -32.67 19.35
C VAL A 168 30.31 -32.53 19.44
N GLY A 169 29.54 -33.49 18.90
CA GLY A 169 28.07 -33.44 18.95
C GLY A 169 27.51 -33.52 20.39
N PHE A 170 28.19 -34.27 21.27
CA PHE A 170 27.82 -34.35 22.69
C PHE A 170 28.10 -33.04 23.42
N ILE A 171 29.23 -32.39 23.14
CA ILE A 171 29.58 -31.10 23.76
C ILE A 171 28.63 -30.00 23.29
N GLN A 172 28.33 -29.94 21.98
CA GLN A 172 27.39 -28.97 21.41
C GLN A 172 25.99 -29.12 22.04
N SER A 173 25.53 -30.35 22.26
CA SER A 173 24.28 -30.67 22.96
C SER A 173 24.23 -30.10 24.39
N LEU A 174 25.33 -30.22 25.15
CA LEU A 174 25.40 -29.74 26.54
C LEU A 174 25.35 -28.21 26.61
N PHE A 175 26.11 -27.50 25.78
CA PHE A 175 26.06 -26.05 25.70
C PHE A 175 24.68 -25.54 25.24
N TYR A 176 24.08 -26.18 24.23
CA TYR A 176 22.72 -25.84 23.78
C TYR A 176 21.69 -25.97 24.91
N ARG A 177 21.71 -27.08 25.67
CA ARG A 177 20.81 -27.28 26.81
C ARG A 177 21.06 -26.25 27.92
N ARG A 178 22.32 -25.92 28.20
CA ARG A 178 22.66 -24.88 29.17
C ARG A 178 22.13 -23.52 28.76
N ALA A 179 22.23 -23.17 27.47
CA ALA A 179 21.65 -21.94 26.93
C ALA A 179 20.12 -21.88 27.14
N GLN A 180 19.41 -22.97 26.80
CA GLN A 180 17.96 -23.08 27.01
C GLN A 180 17.55 -22.92 28.49
N LEU A 181 18.30 -23.52 29.41
CA LEU A 181 18.03 -23.44 30.84
C LEU A 181 18.33 -22.05 31.42
N LYS A 182 19.45 -21.42 31.03
CA LYS A 182 19.79 -20.04 31.41
C LYS A 182 18.71 -19.05 30.96
N LYS A 183 18.21 -19.21 29.74
CA LYS A 183 17.10 -18.41 29.21
C LYS A 183 15.82 -18.56 30.04
N ARG A 184 15.46 -19.79 30.45
CA ARG A 184 14.32 -20.02 31.36
C ARG A 184 14.50 -19.37 32.74
N ASN A 185 15.75 -19.19 33.18
CA ASN A 185 16.11 -18.48 34.41
C ASN A 185 16.37 -16.96 34.20
N ASN A 186 15.98 -16.39 33.05
CA ASN A 186 16.19 -14.98 32.69
C ASN A 186 17.66 -14.52 32.56
N ASP A 187 18.63 -15.44 32.47
CA ASP A 187 20.03 -15.13 32.14
C ASP A 187 20.25 -15.17 30.61
N TYR A 188 19.76 -14.12 29.93
CA TYR A 188 19.84 -14.01 28.47
C TYR A 188 21.27 -13.83 27.96
N PHE A 189 22.09 -13.06 28.68
CA PHE A 189 23.49 -12.83 28.29
C PHE A 189 24.32 -14.12 28.43
N GLY A 190 24.16 -14.85 29.54
CA GLY A 190 24.83 -16.13 29.73
C GLY A 190 24.37 -17.22 28.76
N ALA A 191 23.12 -17.17 28.28
CA ALA A 191 22.62 -18.03 27.22
C ALA A 191 23.27 -17.71 25.86
N LEU A 192 23.45 -16.43 25.54
CA LEU A 192 24.13 -16.00 24.31
C LEU A 192 25.59 -16.46 24.27
N ILE A 193 26.31 -16.38 25.38
CA ILE A 193 27.69 -16.91 25.49
C ILE A 193 27.72 -18.39 25.08
N ASP A 194 26.77 -19.18 25.57
CA ASP A 194 26.71 -20.62 25.26
C ASP A 194 26.34 -20.88 23.79
N CYS A 195 25.39 -20.12 23.22
CA CYS A 195 25.05 -20.19 21.81
C CYS A 195 26.26 -19.88 20.91
N PHE A 196 27.00 -18.81 21.19
CA PHE A 196 28.21 -18.47 20.43
C PHE A 196 29.32 -19.50 20.61
N SER A 197 29.48 -20.08 21.81
CA SER A 197 30.45 -21.15 22.07
C SER A 197 30.20 -22.38 21.20
N VAL A 198 28.93 -22.77 20.99
CA VAL A 198 28.60 -23.90 20.12
C VAL A 198 28.91 -23.60 18.65
N LEU A 199 28.64 -22.38 18.21
CA LEU A 199 28.94 -21.95 16.85
C LEU A 199 30.46 -21.94 16.60
N GLU A 200 31.24 -21.46 17.56
CA GLU A 200 32.71 -21.49 17.51
C GLU A 200 33.26 -22.93 17.46
N ILE A 201 32.68 -23.84 18.24
CA ILE A 201 33.00 -25.29 18.17
C ILE A 201 32.66 -25.86 16.79
N ALA A 202 31.50 -25.52 16.22
CA ALA A 202 31.12 -25.95 14.88
C ALA A 202 32.13 -25.45 13.83
N LEU A 203 32.63 -24.24 14.00
CA LEU A 203 33.59 -23.59 13.11
C LEU A 203 35.05 -23.97 13.40
N ASN A 204 35.30 -24.97 14.26
CA ASN A 204 36.64 -25.43 14.65
C ASN A 204 37.52 -24.32 15.28
N GLY A 205 36.94 -23.54 16.19
CA GLY A 205 37.64 -22.49 16.93
C GLY A 205 37.80 -21.17 16.16
N LYS A 206 37.11 -21.01 15.02
CA LYS A 206 37.15 -19.77 14.25
C LYS A 206 36.27 -18.69 14.93
N PRO A 207 36.82 -17.49 15.19
CA PRO A 207 36.05 -16.39 15.77
C PRO A 207 34.90 -15.94 14.87
N LEU A 208 33.78 -15.54 15.49
CA LEU A 208 32.56 -15.15 14.78
C LEU A 208 32.77 -14.02 13.77
N LYS A 209 33.52 -12.98 14.14
CA LYS A 209 33.79 -11.84 13.24
C LYS A 209 34.47 -12.30 11.95
N SER A 210 35.48 -13.16 12.07
CA SER A 210 36.17 -13.72 10.91
C SER A 210 35.27 -14.65 10.09
N PHE A 211 34.30 -15.31 10.70
CA PHE A 211 33.32 -16.10 9.98
C PHE A 211 32.29 -15.23 9.22
N LEU A 212 31.85 -14.12 9.79
CA LEU A 212 31.03 -13.14 9.07
C LEU A 212 31.77 -12.55 7.87
N ASP A 213 33.06 -12.25 8.04
CA ASP A 213 33.91 -11.75 6.95
C ASP A 213 34.03 -12.78 5.81
N ASP A 214 34.22 -14.07 6.14
CA ASP A 214 34.21 -15.15 5.14
C ASP A 214 32.89 -15.22 4.36
N ILE A 215 31.75 -15.06 5.04
CA ILE A 215 30.43 -15.09 4.39
C ILE A 215 30.30 -13.95 3.39
N ILE A 216 30.68 -12.73 3.81
CA ILE A 216 30.59 -11.53 2.98
C ILE A 216 31.51 -11.65 1.76
N LEU A 217 32.73 -12.16 1.94
CA LEU A 217 33.68 -12.41 0.86
C LEU A 217 33.20 -13.52 -0.09
N CYS A 218 32.65 -14.62 0.44
CA CYS A 218 32.10 -15.72 -0.35
C CYS A 218 30.95 -15.25 -1.25
N LEU A 219 30.16 -14.29 -0.76
CA LEU A 219 29.04 -13.68 -1.49
C LEU A 219 29.48 -12.54 -2.43
N GLY A 220 30.79 -12.30 -2.59
CA GLY A 220 31.36 -11.43 -3.63
C GLY A 220 31.60 -9.97 -3.23
N PHE A 221 31.50 -9.62 -1.94
CA PHE A 221 31.74 -8.26 -1.45
C PHE A 221 33.21 -8.09 -1.00
N SER A 222 34.07 -7.59 -1.89
CA SER A 222 35.51 -7.47 -1.65
C SER A 222 35.97 -6.14 -1.00
N ASN A 223 35.12 -5.12 -0.97
CA ASN A 223 35.44 -3.75 -0.48
C ASN A 223 34.34 -3.19 0.45
N TYR A 224 34.00 -3.89 1.54
CA TYR A 224 33.03 -3.39 2.54
C TYR A 224 33.76 -2.82 3.77
N ASP A 225 33.10 -1.93 4.50
CA ASP A 225 33.61 -1.41 5.78
C ASP A 225 33.56 -2.52 6.85
N PRO A 226 34.69 -2.91 7.47
CA PRO A 226 34.72 -3.93 8.52
C PRO A 226 33.89 -3.60 9.77
N ASN A 227 33.45 -2.36 9.91
CA ASN A 227 32.56 -1.89 10.97
C ASN A 227 31.08 -1.79 10.54
N GLN A 228 30.77 -2.10 9.28
CA GLN A 228 29.41 -2.12 8.73
C GLN A 228 29.17 -3.36 7.86
N VAL A 229 28.38 -4.31 8.38
CA VAL A 229 27.97 -5.49 7.62
C VAL A 229 26.99 -5.06 6.51
N PRO A 230 27.24 -5.40 5.24
CA PRO A 230 26.34 -5.08 4.15
C PRO A 230 25.01 -5.82 4.30
N PHE A 231 23.92 -5.18 3.88
CA PHE A 231 22.62 -5.82 3.81
C PHE A 231 22.57 -6.74 2.58
N ILE A 232 22.42 -8.04 2.81
CA ILE A 232 22.49 -9.07 1.77
C ILE A 232 21.13 -9.75 1.62
N ILE A 233 20.63 -9.83 0.39
CA ILE A 233 19.38 -10.52 0.03
C ILE A 233 19.76 -11.77 -0.76
N LEU A 234 19.44 -12.95 -0.25
CA LEU A 234 19.63 -14.23 -0.96
C LEU A 234 18.28 -14.79 -1.45
N PRO A 235 18.20 -15.23 -2.72
CA PRO A 235 17.11 -16.09 -3.18
C PRO A 235 17.10 -17.43 -2.44
N VAL A 236 15.95 -18.11 -2.44
CA VAL A 236 15.78 -19.42 -1.76
C VAL A 236 16.88 -20.41 -2.16
N ASN A 237 17.10 -20.61 -3.45
CA ASN A 237 18.08 -21.59 -3.95
C ASN A 237 19.52 -21.30 -3.48
N ASP A 238 19.90 -20.03 -3.40
CA ASP A 238 21.24 -19.64 -2.95
C ASP A 238 21.38 -19.78 -1.44
N SER A 239 20.33 -19.47 -0.68
CA SER A 239 20.32 -19.71 0.76
C SER A 239 20.42 -21.19 1.13
N LEU A 240 19.77 -22.09 0.36
CA LEU A 240 19.87 -23.54 0.57
C LEU A 240 21.29 -24.08 0.30
N ARG A 241 22.03 -23.43 -0.60
CA ARG A 241 23.40 -23.81 -1.00
C ARG A 241 24.49 -23.06 -0.23
N LEU A 242 24.13 -22.16 0.67
CA LEU A 242 25.08 -21.29 1.35
C LEU A 242 26.20 -22.06 2.06
N LEU A 243 25.88 -23.16 2.74
CA LEU A 243 26.90 -24.00 3.39
C LEU A 243 27.82 -24.70 2.39
N ASP A 244 27.30 -25.14 1.24
CA ASP A 244 28.11 -25.75 0.18
C ASP A 244 29.08 -24.74 -0.44
N LEU A 245 28.68 -23.46 -0.50
CA LEU A 245 29.52 -22.36 -0.98
C LEU A 245 30.58 -21.95 0.03
N LEU A 246 30.24 -21.91 1.32
CA LEU A 246 31.17 -21.56 2.39
C LEU A 246 32.18 -22.67 2.67
N PHE A 247 31.75 -23.93 2.58
CA PHE A 247 32.56 -25.09 2.88
C PHE A 247 32.55 -26.11 1.72
N PRO A 248 33.12 -25.73 0.56
CA PRO A 248 33.13 -26.59 -0.62
C PRO A 248 33.98 -27.85 -0.42
N THR A 249 35.02 -27.76 0.41
CA THR A 249 35.93 -28.88 0.72
C THR A 249 35.31 -29.94 1.64
N THR A 250 34.18 -29.61 2.29
CA THR A 250 33.52 -30.48 3.27
C THR A 250 32.11 -30.88 2.81
N ASN A 251 31.72 -30.55 1.57
CA ASN A 251 30.36 -30.73 1.03
C ASN A 251 29.28 -30.16 1.98
N GLY A 252 29.46 -28.91 2.44
CA GLY A 252 28.46 -28.22 3.25
C GLY A 252 28.34 -28.74 4.69
N LEU A 253 29.42 -29.35 5.21
CA LEU A 253 29.57 -29.65 6.63
C LEU A 253 30.42 -28.58 7.31
N PHE A 254 30.06 -28.21 8.53
CA PHE A 254 30.90 -27.31 9.31
C PHE A 254 32.27 -27.97 9.56
N PRO A 255 33.38 -27.21 9.56
CA PRO A 255 34.74 -27.76 9.72
C PRO A 255 34.91 -28.62 10.99
N GLY A 256 34.26 -28.27 12.10
CA GLY A 256 34.28 -29.02 13.35
C GLY A 256 33.51 -30.37 13.30
N HIS A 257 32.75 -30.62 12.23
CA HIS A 257 31.94 -31.83 12.05
C HIS A 257 32.57 -32.88 11.11
N LEU A 258 33.74 -32.60 10.54
CA LEU A 258 34.42 -33.46 9.55
C LEU A 258 34.75 -34.89 10.04
N GLY A 259 34.69 -35.16 11.35
CA GLY A 259 34.97 -36.47 11.95
C GLY A 259 33.75 -37.33 12.23
N LEU A 260 32.54 -36.85 11.92
CA LEU A 260 31.30 -37.59 12.08
C LEU A 260 31.11 -38.54 10.89
N SER A 261 31.11 -39.85 11.13
CA SER A 261 31.00 -40.88 10.08
C SER A 261 29.58 -41.40 9.84
N SER A 262 28.66 -41.20 10.79
CA SER A 262 27.27 -41.65 10.68
C SER A 262 26.35 -40.54 10.17
N GLN A 263 25.46 -40.89 9.25
CA GLN A 263 24.44 -39.98 8.70
C GLN A 263 23.44 -39.50 9.79
N SER A 264 23.22 -40.30 10.84
CA SER A 264 22.42 -39.91 12.02
C SER A 264 23.06 -38.76 12.78
N ASP A 265 24.38 -38.82 12.95
CA ASP A 265 25.13 -37.92 13.81
C ASP A 265 25.33 -36.58 13.11
N ILE A 266 25.57 -36.63 11.79
CA ILE A 266 25.58 -35.44 10.92
C ILE A 266 24.23 -34.72 10.96
N ARG A 267 23.11 -35.46 10.88
CA ARG A 267 21.77 -34.87 10.93
C ARG A 267 21.47 -34.24 12.29
N LEU A 268 21.89 -34.89 13.37
CA LEU A 268 21.73 -34.37 14.73
C LEU A 268 22.56 -33.10 14.95
N ALA A 269 23.83 -33.10 14.52
CA ALA A 269 24.72 -31.96 14.61
C ALA A 269 24.21 -30.75 13.80
N LYS A 270 23.74 -30.97 12.56
CA LYS A 270 23.09 -29.91 11.76
C LYS A 270 21.83 -29.36 12.41
N LYS A 271 21.00 -30.22 13.02
CA LYS A 271 19.78 -29.80 13.73
C LYS A 271 20.08 -28.96 14.99
N GLN A 272 21.15 -29.29 15.71
CA GLN A 272 21.60 -28.52 16.88
C GLN A 272 22.12 -27.15 16.48
N VAL A 273 22.98 -27.09 15.45
CA VAL A 273 23.48 -25.81 14.91
C VAL A 273 22.34 -24.97 14.34
N PHE A 274 21.36 -25.57 13.66
CA PHE A 274 20.12 -24.90 13.24
C PHE A 274 19.41 -24.20 14.41
N GLY A 275 19.15 -24.93 15.52
CA GLY A 275 18.46 -24.37 16.68
C GLY A 275 19.19 -23.16 17.27
N ILE A 276 20.51 -23.17 17.24
CA ILE A 276 21.35 -22.09 17.78
C ILE A 276 21.41 -20.90 16.86
N LEU A 277 21.57 -21.11 15.55
CA LEU A 277 21.55 -20.03 14.56
C LEU A 277 20.22 -19.26 14.59
N TYR A 278 19.12 -20.00 14.75
CA TYR A 278 17.79 -19.44 14.96
C TYR A 278 17.73 -18.57 16.24
N GLU A 279 18.22 -19.08 17.37
CA GLU A 279 18.22 -18.36 18.63
C GLU A 279 19.09 -17.10 18.61
N ILE A 280 20.28 -17.20 18.01
CA ILE A 280 21.17 -16.06 17.81
C ILE A 280 20.44 -15.00 17.00
N SER A 281 19.80 -15.36 15.88
CA SER A 281 19.01 -14.42 15.09
C SER A 281 17.91 -13.73 15.92
N SER A 282 17.13 -14.49 16.68
CA SER A 282 16.10 -13.93 17.56
C SER A 282 16.66 -12.99 18.64
N ALA A 283 17.86 -13.26 19.15
CA ALA A 283 18.54 -12.40 20.12
C ALA A 283 19.01 -11.08 19.50
N PHE A 284 19.44 -11.08 18.24
CA PHE A 284 19.79 -9.84 17.52
C PHE A 284 18.60 -8.88 17.38
N GLU A 285 17.37 -9.39 17.31
CA GLU A 285 16.16 -8.56 17.32
C GLU A 285 15.75 -8.10 18.74
N SER A 286 15.85 -8.97 19.74
CA SER A 286 15.28 -8.74 21.08
C SER A 286 16.25 -8.10 22.09
N HIS A 287 17.56 -8.39 21.96
CA HIS A 287 18.62 -8.00 22.90
C HIS A 287 19.85 -7.44 22.13
N PRO A 288 19.68 -6.34 21.39
CA PRO A 288 20.70 -5.86 20.46
C PRO A 288 21.98 -5.38 21.13
N LYS A 289 21.89 -4.83 22.36
CA LYS A 289 23.05 -4.30 23.10
C LYS A 289 23.96 -5.43 23.59
N GLU A 290 23.35 -6.53 24.03
CA GLU A 290 24.01 -7.74 24.47
C GLU A 290 24.72 -8.43 23.29
N CYS A 291 24.12 -8.40 22.10
CA CYS A 291 24.72 -8.96 20.88
C CYS A 291 25.91 -8.12 20.36
N GLN A 292 25.89 -6.80 20.53
CA GLN A 292 27.01 -5.91 20.15
C GLN A 292 28.33 -6.25 20.87
N TYR A 293 28.24 -6.74 22.11
CA TYR A 293 29.41 -7.19 22.89
C TYR A 293 30.24 -8.26 22.15
N PHE A 294 29.58 -9.18 21.43
CA PHE A 294 30.24 -10.27 20.72
C PHE A 294 30.80 -9.86 19.34
N LEU A 295 30.50 -8.65 18.89
CA LEU A 295 30.86 -8.14 17.56
C LEU A 295 31.76 -6.90 17.61
N ASN A 296 32.28 -6.51 18.78
CA ASN A 296 33.10 -5.30 18.94
C ASN A 296 32.40 -4.03 18.41
N ASP A 297 31.14 -3.80 18.80
CA ASP A 297 30.35 -2.60 18.48
C ASP A 297 30.00 -2.37 16.99
N VAL A 298 30.04 -3.40 16.15
CA VAL A 298 29.59 -3.34 14.74
C VAL A 298 28.07 -3.10 14.64
N ALA A 299 27.64 -2.11 13.84
CA ALA A 299 26.25 -1.91 13.41
C ALA A 299 26.14 -2.35 11.94
N PRO A 300 25.21 -3.23 11.50
CA PRO A 300 23.76 -3.22 11.79
C PRO A 300 23.15 -4.60 12.15
N LEU A 301 22.29 -4.63 13.18
CA LEU A 301 21.76 -5.85 13.81
C LEU A 301 20.82 -6.69 12.91
N SER A 302 20.02 -6.05 12.05
CA SER A 302 19.05 -6.74 11.18
C SER A 302 19.70 -7.51 10.01
N SER A 303 20.79 -6.98 9.44
CA SER A 303 21.52 -7.65 8.35
C SER A 303 22.19 -8.93 8.83
N ILE A 304 22.75 -8.86 10.04
CA ILE A 304 23.39 -9.99 10.71
C ILE A 304 22.36 -11.06 11.10
N SER A 305 21.21 -10.63 11.64
CA SER A 305 20.07 -11.52 11.94
C SER A 305 19.63 -12.30 10.70
N LEU A 306 19.51 -11.62 9.54
CA LEU A 306 19.11 -12.25 8.29
C LEU A 306 20.14 -13.27 7.78
N LEU A 307 21.44 -13.00 7.90
CA LEU A 307 22.51 -13.94 7.58
C LEU A 307 22.43 -15.22 8.43
N PHE A 308 22.14 -15.09 9.72
CA PHE A 308 21.94 -16.25 10.59
C PHE A 308 20.70 -17.07 10.22
N LEU A 309 19.61 -16.42 9.78
CA LEU A 309 18.44 -17.13 9.24
C LEU A 309 18.78 -17.88 7.95
N TYR A 310 19.58 -17.30 7.05
CA TYR A 310 20.03 -18.00 5.83
C TYR A 310 20.89 -19.23 6.16
N LEU A 311 21.81 -19.12 7.12
CA LEU A 311 22.59 -20.26 7.59
C LEU A 311 21.72 -21.33 8.27
N ALA A 312 20.73 -20.92 9.05
CA ALA A 312 19.77 -21.82 9.67
C ALA A 312 18.96 -22.57 8.58
N CYS A 313 18.52 -21.85 7.54
CA CYS A 313 17.84 -22.42 6.38
C CYS A 313 18.70 -23.44 5.63
N ALA A 314 20.00 -23.17 5.45
CA ALA A 314 20.95 -24.10 4.84
C ALA A 314 21.19 -25.35 5.70
N CYS A 315 21.16 -25.20 7.03
CA CYS A 315 21.29 -26.33 7.97
C CYS A 315 20.05 -27.24 7.94
N TYR A 316 18.86 -26.65 8.00
CA TYR A 316 17.59 -27.37 8.13
C TYR A 316 16.42 -26.55 7.53
N PRO A 317 16.08 -26.77 6.25
CA PRO A 317 14.95 -26.09 5.62
C PRO A 317 13.63 -26.57 6.23
N SER A 318 12.77 -25.63 6.63
CA SER A 318 11.47 -25.89 7.25
C SER A 318 10.49 -24.76 6.95
N ALA A 319 9.18 -25.02 7.08
CA ALA A 319 8.18 -23.96 6.88
C ALA A 319 8.41 -22.75 7.80
N GLN A 320 8.74 -23.00 9.07
CA GLN A 320 8.99 -21.95 10.06
C GLN A 320 10.13 -21.01 9.65
N ILE A 321 11.28 -21.54 9.23
CA ILE A 321 12.44 -20.70 8.88
C ILE A 321 12.16 -19.87 7.63
N PHE A 322 11.44 -20.44 6.66
CA PHE A 322 11.04 -19.71 5.47
C PHE A 322 10.09 -18.56 5.79
N PHE A 323 9.11 -18.77 6.68
CA PHE A 323 8.20 -17.70 7.11
C PHE A 323 8.92 -16.59 7.88
N GLU A 324 9.93 -16.92 8.68
CA GLU A 324 10.70 -15.91 9.42
C GLU A 324 11.63 -15.08 8.53
N ILE A 325 12.29 -15.72 7.56
CA ILE A 325 13.07 -15.00 6.55
C ILE A 325 12.16 -14.03 5.79
N ALA A 326 10.99 -14.50 5.34
CA ALA A 326 10.02 -13.64 4.67
C ALA A 326 9.53 -12.49 5.55
N ALA A 327 9.24 -12.75 6.83
CA ALA A 327 8.83 -11.72 7.79
C ALA A 327 9.92 -10.65 7.99
N MET A 328 11.18 -11.06 8.12
CA MET A 328 12.32 -10.14 8.28
C MET A 328 12.55 -9.29 7.03
N LEU A 329 12.45 -9.90 5.84
CA LEU A 329 12.53 -9.18 4.57
C LEU A 329 11.39 -8.16 4.42
N ASN A 330 10.18 -8.49 4.88
CA ASN A 330 9.02 -7.60 4.84
C ASN A 330 9.10 -6.43 5.83
N LYS A 331 9.80 -6.57 6.96
CA LYS A 331 10.05 -5.45 7.89
C LYS A 331 10.87 -4.34 7.23
N ILE A 332 11.62 -4.64 6.17
CA ILE A 332 12.50 -3.71 5.46
C ILE A 332 11.72 -3.17 4.27
N SER A 333 10.82 -2.23 4.54
CA SER A 333 9.92 -1.64 3.54
C SER A 333 10.68 -0.86 2.45
N GLY A 334 10.20 -0.96 1.21
CA GLY A 334 10.64 -0.10 0.08
C GLY A 334 11.65 -0.72 -0.89
N VAL A 335 12.22 -1.89 -0.64
CA VAL A 335 13.17 -2.55 -1.55
C VAL A 335 12.47 -3.68 -2.33
N THR A 336 12.29 -3.53 -3.64
CA THR A 336 11.64 -4.53 -4.50
C THR A 336 12.30 -5.90 -4.42
N ALA A 337 13.64 -5.95 -4.32
CA ALA A 337 14.38 -7.20 -4.18
C ALA A 337 14.04 -7.97 -2.89
N CYS A 338 13.79 -7.28 -1.77
CA CYS A 338 13.36 -7.92 -0.52
C CYS A 338 12.00 -8.59 -0.67
N ARG A 339 11.05 -7.90 -1.32
CA ARG A 339 9.70 -8.44 -1.58
C ARG A 339 9.75 -9.67 -2.48
N GLN A 340 10.52 -9.63 -3.56
CA GLN A 340 10.66 -10.77 -4.46
C GLN A 340 11.28 -11.99 -3.77
N ALA A 341 12.30 -11.77 -2.93
CA ALA A 341 12.86 -12.83 -2.10
C ALA A 341 11.83 -13.37 -1.09
N ALA A 342 11.08 -12.49 -0.40
CA ALA A 342 10.04 -12.89 0.54
C ALA A 342 8.93 -13.73 -0.11
N ILE A 343 8.49 -13.39 -1.33
CA ILE A 343 7.54 -14.18 -2.12
C ILE A 343 8.05 -15.60 -2.35
N GLY A 344 9.32 -15.75 -2.74
CA GLY A 344 9.95 -17.06 -2.93
C GLY A 344 9.95 -17.91 -1.65
N TYR A 345 10.36 -17.32 -0.53
CA TYR A 345 10.36 -17.99 0.77
C TYR A 345 8.95 -18.39 1.24
N LEU A 346 7.96 -17.50 1.09
CA LEU A 346 6.56 -17.81 1.43
C LEU A 346 6.03 -18.97 0.57
N GLY A 347 6.36 -19.00 -0.73
CA GLY A 347 5.96 -20.06 -1.64
C GLY A 347 6.48 -21.44 -1.21
N GLU A 348 7.77 -21.56 -0.91
CA GLU A 348 8.38 -22.80 -0.42
C GLU A 348 7.86 -23.19 0.97
N GLY A 349 7.66 -22.22 1.86
CA GLY A 349 7.07 -22.45 3.18
C GLY A 349 5.65 -23.01 3.10
N ILE A 350 4.81 -22.49 2.20
CA ILE A 350 3.43 -22.97 1.98
C ILE A 350 3.41 -24.39 1.40
N GLN A 351 4.37 -24.76 0.54
CA GLN A 351 4.46 -26.14 0.06
C GLN A 351 4.70 -27.13 1.21
N LEU A 352 5.49 -26.72 2.21
CA LEU A 352 5.79 -27.54 3.40
C LEU A 352 4.69 -27.51 4.46
N ASP A 353 3.99 -26.38 4.63
CA ASP A 353 2.83 -26.24 5.51
C ASP A 353 1.62 -25.60 4.80
N PRO A 354 0.85 -26.39 4.02
CA PRO A 354 -0.23 -25.86 3.19
C PRO A 354 -1.46 -25.36 3.97
N LYS A 355 -1.48 -25.50 5.30
CA LYS A 355 -2.60 -25.09 6.17
C LYS A 355 -2.33 -23.75 6.87
N ASN A 356 -1.17 -23.14 6.65
CA ASN A 356 -0.77 -21.92 7.33
C ASN A 356 -1.46 -20.68 6.73
N VAL A 357 -2.55 -20.23 7.36
CA VAL A 357 -3.35 -19.09 6.91
C VAL A 357 -2.51 -17.80 6.87
N ASP A 358 -1.67 -17.54 7.87
CA ASP A 358 -0.83 -16.34 7.96
C ASP A 358 0.17 -16.26 6.80
N ALA A 359 0.70 -17.39 6.34
CA ALA A 359 1.61 -17.45 5.21
C ALA A 359 0.92 -17.05 3.89
N TYR A 360 -0.29 -17.55 3.61
CA TYR A 360 -1.05 -17.15 2.42
C TYR A 360 -1.42 -15.66 2.47
N ILE A 361 -1.80 -15.13 3.63
CA ILE A 361 -2.09 -13.71 3.79
C ILE A 361 -0.83 -12.88 3.49
N ASN A 362 0.31 -13.19 4.11
CA ASN A 362 1.55 -12.46 3.89
C ASN A 362 2.00 -12.57 2.43
N LEU A 363 1.75 -13.70 1.76
CA LEU A 363 2.02 -13.86 0.33
C LEU A 363 1.12 -12.95 -0.52
N ALA A 364 -0.17 -12.88 -0.21
CA ALA A 364 -1.10 -11.98 -0.89
C ALA A 364 -0.67 -10.52 -0.74
N ASP A 365 -0.29 -10.10 0.47
CA ASP A 365 0.22 -8.75 0.76
C ASP A 365 1.51 -8.45 -0.04
N CYS A 366 2.43 -9.42 -0.14
CA CYS A 366 3.65 -9.24 -0.94
C CYS A 366 3.35 -9.14 -2.43
N LEU A 367 2.50 -10.01 -2.97
CA LEU A 367 2.11 -10.01 -4.38
C LEU A 367 1.35 -8.74 -4.75
N TYR A 368 0.51 -8.23 -3.85
CA TYR A 368 -0.13 -6.92 -4.01
C TYR A 368 0.90 -5.80 -4.16
N ASN A 369 1.84 -5.71 -3.21
CA ASN A 369 2.87 -4.68 -3.20
C ASN A 369 3.88 -4.82 -4.36
N ASP A 370 4.00 -6.00 -4.96
CA ASP A 370 4.79 -6.26 -6.17
C ASP A 370 4.01 -5.96 -7.47
N GLY A 371 2.70 -5.68 -7.37
CA GLY A 371 1.81 -5.44 -8.52
C GLY A 371 1.32 -6.71 -9.22
N ASN A 372 1.60 -7.90 -8.66
CA ASN A 372 1.11 -9.19 -9.18
C ASN A 372 -0.32 -9.48 -8.69
N ILE A 373 -1.27 -8.76 -9.29
CA ILE A 373 -2.70 -8.83 -8.94
C ILE A 373 -3.30 -10.22 -9.19
N THR A 374 -2.90 -10.88 -10.27
CA THR A 374 -3.43 -12.21 -10.61
C THR A 374 -3.04 -13.23 -9.55
N GLY A 375 -1.76 -13.31 -9.20
CA GLY A 375 -1.27 -14.23 -8.17
C GLY A 375 -1.88 -13.93 -6.80
N MET A 376 -2.05 -12.65 -6.45
CA MET A 376 -2.73 -12.25 -5.22
C MET A 376 -4.19 -12.73 -5.17
N THR A 377 -4.91 -12.65 -6.30
CA THR A 377 -6.31 -13.10 -6.39
C THR A 377 -6.41 -14.61 -6.19
N GLU A 378 -5.55 -15.38 -6.86
CA GLU A 378 -5.48 -16.85 -6.72
C GLU A 378 -5.20 -17.27 -5.27
N VAL A 379 -4.32 -16.54 -4.58
CA VAL A 379 -3.98 -16.79 -3.17
C VAL A 379 -5.20 -16.57 -2.25
N TYR A 380 -5.94 -15.48 -2.44
CA TYR A 380 -7.17 -15.24 -1.65
C TYR A 380 -8.32 -16.19 -2.02
N GLU A 381 -8.45 -16.60 -3.29
CA GLU A 381 -9.41 -17.63 -3.70
C GLU A 381 -9.05 -19.00 -3.09
N LYS A 382 -7.76 -19.30 -2.94
CA LYS A 382 -7.31 -20.48 -2.20
C LYS A 382 -7.66 -20.37 -0.72
N LEU A 383 -7.45 -19.20 -0.11
CA LEU A 383 -7.85 -18.93 1.28
C LEU A 383 -9.36 -19.14 1.50
N LEU A 384 -10.19 -18.72 0.53
CA LEU A 384 -11.65 -18.92 0.51
C LEU A 384 -12.07 -20.40 0.59
N SER A 385 -11.22 -21.33 0.16
CA SER A 385 -11.50 -22.76 0.25
C SER A 385 -11.31 -23.35 1.66
N PHE A 386 -10.65 -22.62 2.58
CA PHE A 386 -10.50 -23.05 3.96
C PHE A 386 -11.79 -22.75 4.74
N HIS A 387 -12.55 -23.81 5.06
CA HIS A 387 -13.88 -23.71 5.66
C HIS A 387 -13.96 -23.20 7.11
N MET A 388 -12.84 -22.83 7.76
CA MET A 388 -12.83 -22.38 9.16
C MET A 388 -11.79 -21.29 9.41
N ILE A 389 -12.21 -20.03 9.32
CA ILE A 389 -11.50 -18.91 9.91
C ILE A 389 -12.26 -18.50 11.17
N SER A 390 -11.82 -18.99 12.33
CA SER A 390 -12.41 -18.66 13.64
C SER A 390 -11.65 -17.56 14.39
N ASP A 391 -10.43 -17.23 13.96
CA ASP A 391 -9.62 -16.15 14.53
C ASP A 391 -10.09 -14.79 14.00
N GLU A 392 -10.34 -13.85 14.91
CA GLU A 392 -10.73 -12.48 14.59
C GLU A 392 -9.69 -11.74 13.74
N ASN A 393 -8.40 -11.99 13.96
CA ASN A 393 -7.33 -11.37 13.16
C ASN A 393 -7.34 -11.85 11.70
N HIS A 394 -7.60 -13.15 11.51
CA HIS A 394 -7.72 -13.73 10.17
C HIS A 394 -8.99 -13.25 9.47
N LEU A 395 -10.11 -13.12 10.20
CA LEU A 395 -11.36 -12.54 9.66
C LEU A 395 -11.17 -11.10 9.17
N ILE A 396 -10.44 -10.28 9.94
CA ILE A 396 -10.12 -8.91 9.55
C ILE A 396 -9.32 -8.90 8.24
N ARG A 397 -8.17 -9.60 8.21
CA ARG A 397 -7.30 -9.65 7.03
C ARG A 397 -8.00 -10.22 5.80
N PHE A 398 -8.87 -11.20 5.99
CA PHE A 398 -9.67 -11.79 4.93
C PHE A 398 -10.74 -10.83 4.39
N ALA A 399 -11.42 -10.08 5.26
CA ALA A 399 -12.36 -9.05 4.83
C ALA A 399 -11.66 -7.93 4.03
N PHE A 400 -10.45 -7.53 4.44
CA PHE A 400 -9.58 -6.64 3.66
C PHE A 400 -9.22 -7.22 2.29
N GLY A 401 -8.85 -8.51 2.22
CA GLY A 401 -8.59 -9.20 0.95
C GLY A 401 -9.81 -9.19 0.01
N CYS A 402 -11.01 -9.47 0.53
CA CYS A 402 -12.24 -9.36 -0.25
C CYS A 402 -12.47 -7.92 -0.75
N CYS A 403 -12.27 -6.92 0.10
CA CYS A 403 -12.41 -5.51 -0.30
C CYS A 403 -11.44 -5.17 -1.44
N TYR A 404 -10.19 -5.64 -1.33
CA TYR A 404 -9.15 -5.40 -2.33
C TYR A 404 -9.43 -6.06 -3.68
N ILE A 405 -9.88 -7.33 -3.70
CA ILE A 405 -10.37 -7.99 -4.93
C ILE A 405 -11.55 -7.21 -5.51
N GLY A 406 -12.45 -6.70 -4.65
CA GLY A 406 -13.52 -5.81 -5.05
C GLY A 406 -12.99 -4.57 -5.78
N ASP A 407 -11.94 -3.93 -5.27
CA ASP A 407 -11.34 -2.73 -5.86
C ASP A 407 -10.71 -3.03 -7.23
N ILE A 408 -10.07 -4.18 -7.39
CA ILE A 408 -9.55 -4.65 -8.68
C ILE A 408 -10.68 -4.94 -9.66
N ALA A 409 -11.75 -5.59 -9.20
CA ALA A 409 -12.93 -5.88 -10.01
C ALA A 409 -13.58 -4.57 -10.51
N LYS A 410 -13.59 -3.50 -9.70
CA LYS A 410 -13.98 -2.15 -10.15
C LYS A 410 -13.08 -1.65 -11.29
N LEU A 411 -11.76 -1.78 -11.15
CA LEU A 411 -10.79 -1.32 -12.18
C LEU A 411 -10.94 -2.06 -13.52
N THR A 412 -11.36 -3.32 -13.48
CA THR A 412 -11.64 -4.14 -14.66
C THR A 412 -13.09 -4.07 -15.14
N ALA A 413 -13.89 -3.16 -14.58
CA ALA A 413 -15.31 -2.94 -14.87
C ALA A 413 -16.22 -4.18 -14.69
N THR A 414 -15.82 -5.13 -13.84
CA THR A 414 -16.62 -6.32 -13.48
C THR A 414 -17.43 -6.06 -12.20
N TRP A 415 -18.44 -5.18 -12.31
CA TRP A 415 -19.19 -4.67 -11.15
C TRP A 415 -19.96 -5.74 -10.38
N SER A 416 -20.47 -6.78 -11.04
CA SER A 416 -21.07 -7.96 -10.40
C SER A 416 -20.09 -8.68 -9.46
N ASN A 417 -18.85 -8.88 -9.89
CA ASN A 417 -17.79 -9.45 -9.05
C ASN A 417 -17.45 -8.50 -7.90
N ALA A 418 -17.28 -7.20 -8.19
CA ALA A 418 -16.99 -6.21 -7.16
C ALA A 418 -18.05 -6.22 -6.04
N LEU A 419 -19.34 -6.18 -6.40
CA LEU A 419 -20.45 -6.25 -5.46
C LEU A 419 -20.47 -7.55 -4.65
N LEU A 420 -20.13 -8.68 -5.26
CA LEU A 420 -20.04 -9.97 -4.55
C LEU A 420 -19.00 -9.90 -3.42
N TYR A 421 -17.80 -9.41 -3.71
CA TYR A 421 -16.73 -9.37 -2.71
C TYR A 421 -16.95 -8.30 -1.65
N TYR A 422 -17.50 -7.12 -1.98
CA TYR A 422 -17.85 -6.12 -0.94
C TYR A 422 -18.95 -6.62 -0.01
N LYS A 423 -19.97 -7.31 -0.54
CA LYS A 423 -21.02 -7.92 0.29
C LYS A 423 -20.43 -8.96 1.24
N ARG A 424 -19.47 -9.78 0.76
CA ARG A 424 -18.74 -10.74 1.60
C ARG A 424 -17.94 -10.04 2.69
N ALA A 425 -17.12 -9.04 2.33
CA ALA A 425 -16.35 -8.25 3.30
C ALA A 425 -17.24 -7.63 4.39
N HIS A 426 -18.36 -7.03 3.98
CA HIS A 426 -19.33 -6.45 4.91
C HIS A 426 -20.05 -7.51 5.76
N THR A 427 -20.38 -8.69 5.22
CA THR A 427 -21.01 -9.76 6.02
C THR A 427 -20.07 -10.30 7.10
N LEU A 428 -18.77 -10.40 6.79
CA LEU A 428 -17.77 -10.83 7.75
C LEU A 428 -17.56 -9.80 8.87
N ARG A 429 -17.60 -8.51 8.52
CA ARG A 429 -17.39 -7.40 9.47
C ARG A 429 -18.43 -6.28 9.20
N PRO A 430 -19.67 -6.44 9.69
CA PRO A 430 -20.76 -5.50 9.39
C PRO A 430 -20.57 -4.08 9.93
N ASN A 431 -19.83 -3.97 11.04
CA ASN A 431 -19.58 -2.69 11.70
C ASN A 431 -18.26 -2.03 11.26
N ASP A 432 -17.55 -2.61 10.30
CA ASP A 432 -16.30 -2.03 9.81
C ASP A 432 -16.60 -0.89 8.82
N PRO A 433 -16.02 0.30 9.08
CA PRO A 433 -16.28 1.50 8.29
C PRO A 433 -15.86 1.39 6.83
N ILE A 434 -14.75 0.70 6.55
CA ILE A 434 -14.17 0.61 5.21
C ILE A 434 -15.04 -0.25 4.31
N PHE A 435 -15.51 -1.39 4.82
CA PHE A 435 -16.32 -2.32 4.04
C PHE A 435 -17.73 -1.79 3.80
N LEU A 436 -18.32 -1.11 4.80
CA LEU A 436 -19.61 -0.45 4.61
C LEU A 436 -19.49 0.64 3.53
N ALA A 437 -18.50 1.53 3.64
CA ALA A 437 -18.28 2.58 2.65
C ALA A 437 -18.09 1.99 1.24
N SER A 438 -17.26 0.96 1.10
CA SER A 438 -16.97 0.30 -0.18
C SER A 438 -18.21 -0.37 -0.81
N LEU A 439 -19.05 -1.01 0.01
CA LEU A 439 -20.32 -1.59 -0.44
C LEU A 439 -21.33 -0.51 -0.85
N THR A 440 -21.51 0.52 -0.02
CA THR A 440 -22.40 1.65 -0.33
C THR A 440 -21.98 2.36 -1.60
N GLN A 441 -20.67 2.51 -1.82
CA GLN A 441 -20.10 3.06 -3.04
C GLN A 441 -20.46 2.19 -4.25
N ALA A 442 -20.21 0.88 -4.18
CA ALA A 442 -20.50 -0.05 -5.27
C ALA A 442 -22.00 -0.07 -5.61
N ASN A 443 -22.87 -0.09 -4.61
CA ASN A 443 -24.32 0.02 -4.78
C ASN A 443 -24.72 1.32 -5.50
N THR A 444 -24.07 2.44 -5.16
CA THR A 444 -24.35 3.73 -5.82
C THR A 444 -23.95 3.72 -7.29
N HIS A 445 -22.83 3.08 -7.65
CA HIS A 445 -22.39 2.99 -9.06
C HIS A 445 -23.34 2.18 -9.93
N VAL A 446 -24.00 1.17 -9.35
CA VAL A 446 -25.02 0.37 -10.04
C VAL A 446 -26.44 0.86 -9.75
N CYS A 447 -26.65 2.08 -9.24
CA CYS A 447 -27.97 2.62 -8.91
C CYS A 447 -28.86 1.69 -8.06
N TYR A 448 -28.27 0.87 -7.19
CA TYR A 448 -29.00 0.02 -6.26
C TYR A 448 -29.28 0.81 -4.98
N TRP A 449 -30.52 1.28 -4.83
CA TRP A 449 -30.87 2.23 -3.77
C TRP A 449 -31.65 1.66 -2.58
N LYS A 450 -31.99 0.37 -2.57
CA LYS A 450 -32.63 -0.26 -1.40
C LYS A 450 -31.71 -0.11 -0.18
N ASP A 451 -32.27 0.30 0.94
CA ASP A 451 -31.53 0.60 2.19
C ASP A 451 -30.48 1.72 2.09
N ARG A 452 -30.41 2.47 0.96
CA ARG A 452 -29.46 3.58 0.81
C ARG A 452 -29.63 4.59 1.94
N GLY A 453 -30.87 4.88 2.32
CA GLY A 453 -31.21 5.97 3.23
C GLY A 453 -30.81 7.33 2.66
N GLY A 454 -30.48 8.27 3.54
CA GLY A 454 -30.04 9.62 3.17
C GLY A 454 -29.83 10.53 4.39
N ILE A 455 -29.27 11.70 4.12
CA ILE A 455 -29.09 12.77 5.11
C ILE A 455 -29.86 14.00 4.60
N GLY A 456 -30.86 14.45 5.36
CA GLY A 456 -31.73 15.56 4.94
C GLY A 456 -32.95 15.13 4.10
N TYR A 457 -33.18 15.80 2.96
CA TYR A 457 -34.49 15.82 2.28
C TYR A 457 -34.77 14.63 1.34
N HIS A 458 -33.77 13.82 0.99
CA HIS A 458 -33.92 12.71 0.04
C HIS A 458 -33.34 11.42 0.63
N SER A 459 -34.23 10.52 1.08
CA SER A 459 -33.87 9.24 1.66
C SER A 459 -34.61 8.10 0.96
N VAL A 460 -33.93 6.97 0.72
CA VAL A 460 -34.58 5.75 0.20
C VAL A 460 -34.70 4.71 1.29
N ASP A 461 -35.90 4.16 1.50
CA ASP A 461 -36.14 3.15 2.53
C ASP A 461 -35.66 1.74 2.13
N SER A 462 -35.87 0.76 3.02
CA SER A 462 -35.52 -0.64 2.81
C SER A 462 -36.28 -1.32 1.67
N ASN A 463 -37.46 -0.80 1.33
CA ASN A 463 -38.27 -1.27 0.22
C ASN A 463 -37.88 -0.59 -1.11
N GLY A 464 -36.95 0.37 -1.10
CA GLY A 464 -36.53 1.11 -2.28
C GLY A 464 -37.42 2.31 -2.62
N ASN A 465 -38.28 2.76 -1.71
CA ASN A 465 -39.14 3.93 -1.95
C ASN A 465 -38.43 5.23 -1.54
N LEU A 466 -38.54 6.26 -2.38
CA LEU A 466 -38.02 7.59 -2.09
C LEU A 466 -38.95 8.37 -1.15
N ASN A 467 -38.46 8.71 0.03
CA ASN A 467 -39.13 9.57 1.01
C ASN A 467 -38.66 11.02 0.85
N ARG A 468 -39.61 11.93 0.58
CA ARG A 468 -39.36 13.38 0.41
C ARG A 468 -39.27 14.18 1.71
N PHE A 469 -39.80 13.62 2.80
CA PHE A 469 -39.87 14.27 4.11
C PHE A 469 -39.65 13.22 5.19
N SER A 470 -38.41 12.76 5.32
CA SER A 470 -38.06 11.99 6.50
C SER A 470 -38.03 12.94 7.69
N THR A 471 -38.90 12.72 8.69
CA THR A 471 -38.74 13.32 10.03
C THR A 471 -37.42 12.91 10.68
N VAL A 472 -36.82 11.82 10.20
CA VAL A 472 -35.50 11.33 10.59
C VAL A 472 -34.44 12.04 9.75
N GLN A 473 -33.60 12.87 10.38
CA GLN A 473 -32.55 13.64 9.70
C GLN A 473 -31.46 12.78 9.03
N LYS A 474 -31.32 11.52 9.45
CA LYS A 474 -30.27 10.57 9.03
C LYS A 474 -30.80 9.14 9.02
N SER A 475 -30.71 8.42 7.91
CA SER A 475 -31.12 7.02 7.81
C SER A 475 -30.26 6.18 6.85
N GLY A 476 -30.36 4.85 6.99
CA GLY A 476 -29.78 3.86 6.08
C GLY A 476 -28.25 3.92 5.97
N GLN A 477 -27.73 3.34 4.89
CA GLN A 477 -26.29 3.21 4.66
C GLN A 477 -25.56 4.55 4.59
N MET A 478 -26.14 5.56 3.95
CA MET A 478 -25.49 6.88 3.80
C MET A 478 -25.27 7.58 5.14
N ALA A 479 -26.23 7.50 6.06
CA ALA A 479 -26.07 8.03 7.41
C ALA A 479 -24.98 7.31 8.21
N LEU A 480 -24.97 5.98 8.15
CA LEU A 480 -23.95 5.17 8.82
C LEU A 480 -22.55 5.51 8.33
N VAL A 481 -22.37 5.67 7.02
CA VAL A 481 -21.09 6.09 6.43
C VAL A 481 -20.67 7.48 6.94
N ALA A 482 -21.58 8.46 6.99
CA ALA A 482 -21.26 9.79 7.49
C ALA A 482 -20.91 9.81 8.99
N ASP A 483 -21.60 9.01 9.82
CA ASP A 483 -21.31 8.90 11.25
C ASP A 483 -19.96 8.20 11.49
N ILE A 484 -19.65 7.19 10.67
CA ILE A 484 -18.35 6.53 10.64
C ILE A 484 -17.22 7.49 10.28
N VAL A 485 -17.43 8.31 9.24
CA VAL A 485 -16.47 9.34 8.82
C VAL A 485 -16.24 10.31 9.96
N GLU A 486 -17.31 10.78 10.61
CA GLU A 486 -17.19 11.67 11.75
C GLU A 486 -16.41 11.04 12.91
N LYS A 487 -16.69 9.76 13.23
CA LYS A 487 -15.94 9.02 14.24
C LYS A 487 -14.45 8.92 13.87
N ALA A 488 -14.12 8.51 12.65
CA ALA A 488 -12.75 8.41 12.18
C ALA A 488 -12.04 9.77 12.15
N ILE A 489 -12.76 10.85 11.81
CA ILE A 489 -12.26 12.22 11.91
C ILE A 489 -11.92 12.56 13.37
N ASN A 490 -12.79 12.23 14.32
CA ASN A 490 -12.55 12.50 15.73
C ASN A 490 -11.42 11.64 16.32
N ASP A 491 -11.31 10.37 15.93
CA ASP A 491 -10.24 9.49 16.38
C ASP A 491 -8.88 9.90 15.79
N GLY A 492 -8.83 10.22 14.49
CA GLY A 492 -7.62 10.72 13.83
C GLY A 492 -7.17 12.10 14.32
N ALA A 493 -8.03 12.85 15.02
CA ALA A 493 -7.65 14.12 15.65
C ALA A 493 -6.65 13.93 16.80
N LYS A 494 -6.32 12.69 17.20
CA LYS A 494 -5.26 12.39 18.16
C LYS A 494 -3.88 12.25 17.51
N PHE A 495 -3.79 12.41 16.19
CA PHE A 495 -2.54 12.24 15.47
C PHE A 495 -1.42 13.15 16.01
N GLY A 496 -0.28 12.54 16.36
CA GLY A 496 0.88 13.22 16.91
C GLY A 496 0.69 13.85 18.29
N LYS A 497 -0.37 13.52 19.03
CA LYS A 497 -0.64 14.10 20.36
C LYS A 497 0.57 13.96 21.29
N GLY A 498 1.02 15.08 21.88
CA GLY A 498 2.17 15.16 22.77
C GLY A 498 3.53 15.25 22.07
N ILE A 499 3.58 15.29 20.73
CA ILE A 499 4.86 15.42 19.99
C ILE A 499 5.55 16.76 20.29
N ILE A 500 4.77 17.82 20.50
CA ILE A 500 5.29 19.15 20.79
C ILE A 500 6.00 19.15 22.15
N GLU A 501 5.40 18.55 23.18
CA GLU A 501 5.99 18.45 24.51
C GLU A 501 7.22 17.53 24.51
N LYS A 502 7.16 16.38 23.82
CA LYS A 502 8.32 15.50 23.62
C LYS A 502 9.50 16.20 22.94
N SER A 503 9.22 17.22 22.13
CA SER A 503 10.23 18.05 21.45
C SER A 503 10.77 19.20 22.33
N GLY A 504 10.45 19.24 23.63
CA GLY A 504 10.86 20.30 24.55
C GLY A 504 9.99 21.57 24.48
N GLY A 505 8.77 21.44 23.97
CA GLY A 505 7.78 22.52 23.84
C GLY A 505 7.81 23.25 22.50
N ILE A 506 6.74 24.01 22.21
CA ILE A 506 6.50 24.63 20.89
C ILE A 506 7.61 25.59 20.44
N LEU A 507 8.20 26.35 21.36
CA LEU A 507 9.28 27.30 21.03
C LEU A 507 10.56 26.57 20.65
N THR A 508 10.90 25.49 21.36
CA THR A 508 12.07 24.66 21.08
C THR A 508 11.90 23.95 19.73
N LEU A 509 10.73 23.36 19.51
CA LEU A 509 10.38 22.73 18.23
C LEU A 509 10.49 23.73 17.06
N LEU A 510 9.89 24.91 17.17
CA LEU A 510 9.98 25.94 16.14
C LEU A 510 11.41 26.44 15.94
N THR A 511 12.21 26.56 17.00
CA THR A 511 13.63 26.95 16.88
C THR A 511 14.42 25.90 16.10
N ASN A 512 14.17 24.61 16.37
CA ASN A 512 14.82 23.51 15.65
C ASN A 512 14.39 23.47 14.18
N LEU A 513 13.09 23.56 13.90
CA LEU A 513 12.54 23.53 12.54
C LEU A 513 12.99 24.75 11.72
N CYS A 514 13.06 25.92 12.33
CA CYS A 514 13.44 27.18 11.69
C CYS A 514 14.95 27.49 11.77
N SER A 515 15.80 26.55 12.21
CA SER A 515 17.23 26.78 12.45
C SER A 515 18.00 27.36 11.25
N ASN A 516 17.53 27.11 10.02
CA ASN A 516 18.10 27.62 8.77
C ASN A 516 17.44 28.91 8.23
N LEU A 517 16.43 29.43 8.93
CA LEU A 517 15.81 30.73 8.67
C LEU A 517 16.36 31.77 9.66
N ARG A 518 16.34 33.05 9.28
CA ARG A 518 16.74 34.13 10.19
C ARG A 518 15.62 34.43 11.19
N ASP A 519 15.98 34.87 12.40
CA ASP A 519 14.98 35.24 13.43
C ASP A 519 14.07 36.41 13.00
N ASP A 520 14.53 37.26 12.08
CA ASP A 520 13.78 38.38 11.55
C ASP A 520 12.86 38.01 10.36
N ASP A 521 12.93 36.77 9.87
CA ASP A 521 12.07 36.24 8.81
C ASP A 521 10.59 36.32 9.22
N LYS A 522 9.74 36.76 8.28
CA LYS A 522 8.31 36.94 8.53
C LYS A 522 7.64 35.64 8.98
N SER A 523 8.04 34.48 8.42
CA SER A 523 7.48 33.17 8.79
C SER A 523 7.90 32.76 10.20
N VAL A 524 9.14 33.04 10.60
CA VAL A 524 9.61 32.74 11.97
C VAL A 524 8.86 33.59 12.99
N LYS A 525 8.69 34.89 12.72
CA LYS A 525 7.87 35.79 13.55
C LYS A 525 6.42 35.34 13.61
N PHE A 526 5.84 34.93 12.49
CA PHE A 526 4.47 34.43 12.39
C PHE A 526 4.27 33.17 13.23
N PHE A 527 5.10 32.13 13.05
CA PHE A 527 4.93 30.90 13.81
C PHE A 527 5.19 31.10 15.30
N LYS A 528 6.14 31.96 15.70
CA LYS A 528 6.33 32.35 17.11
C LYS A 528 5.10 33.09 17.67
N ALA A 529 4.47 33.98 16.89
CA ALA A 529 3.25 34.69 17.29
C ALA A 529 2.03 33.77 17.39
N LYS A 530 1.79 32.90 16.40
CA LYS A 530 0.72 31.88 16.48
C LYS A 530 1.00 30.84 17.56
N ALA A 531 2.26 30.46 17.79
CA ALA A 531 2.64 29.59 18.91
C ALA A 531 2.22 30.16 20.26
N ALA A 532 2.29 31.48 20.46
CA ALA A 532 1.77 32.11 21.69
C ALA A 532 0.24 31.98 21.83
N LYS A 533 -0.51 32.15 20.73
CA LYS A 533 -1.97 31.96 20.70
C LYS A 533 -2.36 30.48 20.92
N TRP A 534 -1.60 29.56 20.33
CA TRP A 534 -1.76 28.11 20.44
C TRP A 534 -1.33 27.57 21.81
N ARG A 535 -0.33 28.19 22.45
CA ARG A 535 0.10 27.88 23.82
C ARG A 535 -0.97 28.20 24.86
N ASN A 536 -1.91 29.11 24.59
CA ASN A 536 -3.07 29.37 25.46
C ASN A 536 -4.25 28.40 25.23
N GLN A 537 -4.22 27.59 24.17
CA GLN A 537 -5.23 26.56 23.86
C GLN A 537 -4.79 25.14 24.31
N THR A 538 -3.72 25.06 25.11
CA THR A 538 -2.93 23.86 25.51
C THR A 538 -3.67 22.74 26.26
N LEU A 539 -4.99 22.77 26.39
CA LEU A 539 -5.75 21.64 26.93
C LEU A 539 -6.32 20.70 25.84
N ASN A 540 -6.37 21.09 24.55
CA ASN A 540 -7.09 20.33 23.50
C ASN A 540 -6.50 20.48 22.07
N LEU A 541 -5.18 20.38 21.85
CA LEU A 541 -4.65 20.39 20.47
C LEU A 541 -5.09 19.12 19.71
N LYS A 542 -6.09 19.28 18.85
CA LYS A 542 -6.47 18.29 17.83
C LYS A 542 -5.38 18.29 16.75
N ASN A 543 -4.88 17.12 16.40
CA ASN A 543 -3.96 16.86 15.29
C ASN A 543 -2.62 17.64 15.35
N GLU A 544 -1.90 17.54 16.49
CA GLU A 544 -0.56 18.13 16.65
C GLU A 544 0.40 17.69 15.52
N GLY A 545 0.35 16.42 15.12
CA GLY A 545 1.21 15.89 14.06
C GLY A 545 0.98 16.56 12.71
N GLY A 546 -0.28 16.77 12.34
CA GLY A 546 -0.64 17.47 11.11
C GLY A 546 -0.18 18.92 11.09
N TRP A 547 -0.28 19.59 12.25
CA TRP A 547 0.27 20.93 12.42
C TRP A 547 1.79 20.96 12.18
N VAL A 548 2.54 20.03 12.77
CA VAL A 548 4.00 19.92 12.59
C VAL A 548 4.37 19.73 11.11
N LEU A 549 3.70 18.81 10.42
CA LEU A 549 3.96 18.53 9.00
C LEU A 549 3.69 19.76 8.11
N ARG A 550 2.62 20.51 8.38
CA ARG A 550 2.34 21.78 7.67
C ARG A 550 3.42 22.82 7.89
N VAL A 551 3.90 22.96 9.12
CA VAL A 551 5.02 23.87 9.45
C VAL A 551 6.29 23.46 8.70
N ILE A 552 6.61 22.16 8.65
CA ILE A 552 7.75 21.62 7.87
C ILE A 552 7.63 22.00 6.40
N HIS A 553 6.49 21.73 5.76
CA HIS A 553 6.26 22.06 4.34
C HIS A 553 6.33 23.58 4.08
N HIS A 554 5.79 24.40 4.99
CA HIS A 554 5.89 25.85 4.88
C HIS A 554 7.35 26.30 4.96
N ILE A 555 8.11 25.83 5.95
CA ILE A 555 9.54 26.18 6.10
C ILE A 555 10.34 25.71 4.89
N MET A 556 10.06 24.52 4.35
CA MET A 556 10.71 24.04 3.12
C MET A 556 10.53 25.02 1.94
N ARG A 557 9.32 25.56 1.74
CA ARG A 557 9.05 26.60 0.72
C ARG A 557 9.90 27.85 0.97
N ARG A 558 9.97 28.31 2.22
CA ARG A 558 10.74 29.51 2.60
C ARG A 558 12.24 29.33 2.41
N ILE A 559 12.79 28.17 2.78
CA ILE A 559 14.22 27.86 2.57
C ILE A 559 14.53 27.84 1.07
N GLN A 560 13.65 27.27 0.24
CA GLN A 560 13.82 27.24 -1.20
C GLN A 560 13.74 28.64 -1.84
N HIS A 561 12.77 29.47 -1.44
CA HIS A 561 12.68 30.88 -1.86
C HIS A 561 13.92 31.67 -1.44
N LYS A 562 14.34 31.52 -0.17
CA LYS A 562 15.58 32.12 0.33
C LYS A 562 16.80 31.70 -0.50
N TRP A 563 16.89 30.43 -0.89
CA TRP A 563 17.98 29.96 -1.74
C TRP A 563 17.97 30.63 -3.11
N TYR A 564 16.78 30.88 -3.67
CA TYR A 564 16.62 31.61 -4.93
C TYR A 564 17.12 33.04 -4.79
N VAL A 565 16.64 33.79 -3.79
CA VAL A 565 17.05 35.17 -3.54
C VAL A 565 18.54 35.28 -3.24
N ASP A 566 19.10 34.38 -2.43
CA ASP A 566 20.54 34.35 -2.12
C ASP A 566 21.40 34.06 -3.38
N SER A 567 20.86 33.36 -4.39
CA SER A 567 21.61 32.94 -5.59
C SER A 567 21.42 33.89 -6.77
N TYR A 568 20.22 34.42 -6.95
CA TYR A 568 19.80 35.17 -8.13
C TYR A 568 19.21 36.54 -7.81
N GLY A 569 18.90 36.85 -6.54
CA GLY A 569 18.16 38.04 -6.13
C GLY A 569 16.66 37.95 -6.46
N ASP A 570 15.96 39.08 -6.37
CA ASP A 570 14.52 39.20 -6.65
C ASP A 570 14.24 39.37 -8.15
N ILE A 571 14.93 38.60 -8.99
CA ILE A 571 14.83 38.68 -10.44
C ILE A 571 13.67 37.80 -10.91
N THR A 572 12.67 38.38 -11.57
CA THR A 572 11.53 37.62 -12.13
C THR A 572 11.83 37.04 -13.50
N GLN A 573 12.73 37.66 -14.27
CA GLN A 573 13.16 37.19 -15.59
C GLN A 573 14.56 37.72 -15.87
N SER A 574 15.40 36.92 -16.53
CA SER A 574 16.76 37.31 -16.91
C SER A 574 16.88 37.43 -18.44
N PRO A 575 17.60 38.44 -18.97
CA PRO A 575 17.86 38.55 -20.41
C PRO A 575 18.87 37.51 -20.92
N HIS A 576 19.64 36.88 -20.02
CA HIS A 576 20.63 35.86 -20.34
C HIS A 576 20.46 34.64 -19.43
N ALA A 577 20.74 33.45 -19.97
CA ALA A 577 20.59 32.21 -19.22
C ALA A 577 21.61 32.16 -18.09
N LEU A 578 21.13 32.16 -16.85
CA LEU A 578 21.96 31.97 -15.67
C LEU A 578 22.16 30.47 -15.41
N PRO A 579 23.35 30.06 -14.93
CA PRO A 579 23.63 28.66 -14.68
C PRO A 579 22.76 28.13 -13.52
N PRO A 580 22.31 26.86 -13.57
CA PRO A 580 21.64 26.23 -12.45
C PRO A 580 22.60 26.10 -11.25
N ILE A 581 22.03 26.01 -10.05
CA ILE A 581 22.82 25.89 -8.82
C ILE A 581 23.49 24.51 -8.75
N ASN A 582 24.83 24.50 -8.71
CA ASN A 582 25.59 23.31 -8.38
C ASN A 582 25.63 23.11 -6.85
N VAL A 583 24.99 22.04 -6.36
CA VAL A 583 24.82 21.79 -4.92
C VAL A 583 26.13 21.31 -4.30
N THR A 584 26.91 22.25 -3.74
CA THR A 584 28.11 21.94 -2.97
C THR A 584 27.77 21.51 -1.54
N PRO A 585 28.68 20.78 -0.83
CA PRO A 585 28.46 20.43 0.58
C PRO A 585 28.14 21.62 1.49
N LYS A 586 28.73 22.79 1.20
CA LYS A 586 28.46 24.05 1.92
C LYS A 586 27.02 24.56 1.71
N LEU A 587 26.50 24.45 0.49
CA LEU A 587 25.10 24.81 0.20
C LEU A 587 24.14 23.80 0.83
N ARG A 588 24.46 22.51 0.76
CA ARG A 588 23.68 21.45 1.43
C ARG A 588 23.57 21.70 2.93
N SER A 589 24.65 22.13 3.60
CA SER A 589 24.60 22.52 5.02
C SER A 589 23.83 23.82 5.29
N LYS A 590 23.71 24.72 4.32
CA LYS A 590 23.04 26.03 4.49
C LYS A 590 21.52 25.95 4.29
N TYR A 591 21.06 25.08 3.39
CA TYR A 591 19.64 24.96 3.01
C TYR A 591 19.08 23.58 3.41
N GLN A 592 19.42 23.12 4.61
CA GLN A 592 18.96 21.84 5.13
C GLN A 592 17.43 21.80 5.25
N ARG A 593 16.87 20.64 4.97
CA ARG A 593 15.46 20.35 5.11
C ARG A 593 15.11 20.20 6.60
N PRO A 594 13.98 20.75 7.08
CA PRO A 594 13.51 20.46 8.43
C PRO A 594 13.18 18.98 8.56
N LEU A 595 13.63 18.35 9.64
CA LEU A 595 13.38 16.94 9.91
C LEU A 595 12.04 16.76 10.63
N VAL A 596 11.37 15.65 10.34
CA VAL A 596 10.21 15.20 11.12
C VAL A 596 10.69 14.85 12.54
N PRO A 597 10.04 15.36 13.60
CA PRO A 597 10.44 15.04 14.97
C PRO A 597 10.42 13.54 15.25
N SER A 598 11.45 13.06 15.97
CA SER A 598 11.55 11.67 16.38
C SER A 598 10.34 11.26 17.23
N GLY A 599 9.65 10.19 16.83
CA GLY A 599 8.46 9.69 17.52
C GLY A 599 7.13 10.25 17.02
N LEU A 600 7.12 11.05 15.94
CA LEU A 600 5.91 11.26 15.16
C LEU A 600 5.64 10.01 14.32
N GLU A 601 4.50 9.37 14.54
CA GLU A 601 4.08 8.18 13.80
C GLU A 601 3.46 8.55 12.45
N GLN A 602 3.14 7.54 11.62
CA GLN A 602 2.42 7.77 10.38
C GLN A 602 0.95 8.17 10.65
N PRO A 603 0.38 9.15 9.92
CA PRO A 603 -1.04 9.47 10.03
C PRO A 603 -1.94 8.29 9.66
N VAL A 604 -3.07 8.17 10.35
CA VAL A 604 -4.10 7.18 10.00
C VAL A 604 -4.83 7.61 8.74
N ALA A 605 -4.95 6.70 7.76
CA ALA A 605 -5.70 6.94 6.53
C ALA A 605 -7.18 7.21 6.82
N THR A 606 -7.81 8.04 5.99
CA THR A 606 -9.25 8.29 6.09
C THR A 606 -10.04 7.09 5.56
N PRO A 607 -11.20 6.75 6.14
CA PRO A 607 -11.97 5.58 5.73
C PRO A 607 -12.57 5.70 4.32
N ILE A 608 -12.59 6.92 3.76
CA ILE A 608 -13.08 7.22 2.43
C ILE A 608 -11.99 7.98 1.68
N GLN A 609 -11.79 7.62 0.41
CA GLN A 609 -10.90 8.36 -0.48
C GLN A 609 -11.53 9.70 -0.91
N PRO A 610 -10.74 10.76 -1.11
CA PRO A 610 -11.25 12.09 -1.47
C PRO A 610 -12.21 12.11 -2.67
N PHE A 611 -11.99 11.29 -3.70
CA PHE A 611 -12.88 11.21 -4.86
C PHE A 611 -14.34 10.87 -4.52
N TYR A 612 -14.57 10.03 -3.51
CA TYR A 612 -15.94 9.63 -3.16
C TYR A 612 -16.68 10.68 -2.33
N THR A 613 -16.01 11.73 -1.89
CA THR A 613 -16.67 12.89 -1.25
C THR A 613 -17.66 13.59 -2.20
N PHE A 614 -17.52 13.39 -3.52
CA PHE A 614 -18.50 13.84 -4.51
C PHE A 614 -19.87 13.18 -4.32
N ILE A 615 -19.87 11.88 -4.00
CA ILE A 615 -21.04 11.02 -4.01
C ILE A 615 -21.77 11.05 -2.67
N TYR A 616 -21.02 11.12 -1.57
CA TYR A 616 -21.59 11.10 -0.23
C TYR A 616 -22.16 12.46 0.17
N ASP A 617 -23.23 12.43 0.98
CA ASP A 617 -23.86 13.61 1.58
C ASP A 617 -23.05 14.10 2.80
N LEU A 618 -21.78 14.47 2.58
CA LEU A 618 -20.86 14.96 3.60
C LEU A 618 -20.92 16.48 3.72
N ASP A 619 -20.75 16.97 4.95
CA ASP A 619 -20.67 18.41 5.20
C ASP A 619 -19.30 19.00 4.79
N PRO A 620 -19.18 20.33 4.62
CA PRO A 620 -17.95 20.97 4.15
C PRO A 620 -16.71 20.64 4.98
N ARG A 621 -16.86 20.52 6.31
CA ARG A 621 -15.76 20.17 7.20
C ARG A 621 -15.30 18.74 6.97
N GLN A 622 -16.23 17.81 6.81
CA GLN A 622 -15.89 16.41 6.54
C GLN A 622 -15.11 16.25 5.22
N VAL A 623 -15.58 16.91 4.15
CA VAL A 623 -14.88 16.92 2.84
C VAL A 623 -13.47 17.49 3.00
N ARG A 624 -13.34 18.64 3.66
CA ARG A 624 -12.07 19.31 3.91
C ARG A 624 -11.09 18.43 4.69
N ILE A 625 -11.53 17.83 5.81
CA ILE A 625 -10.66 17.01 6.66
C ILE A 625 -10.23 15.72 5.94
N ILE A 626 -11.11 15.10 5.15
CA ILE A 626 -10.75 13.91 4.35
C ILE A 626 -9.62 14.24 3.37
N CYS A 627 -9.75 15.35 2.62
CA CYS A 627 -8.72 15.78 1.68
C CYS A 627 -7.44 16.18 2.42
N HIS A 628 -7.56 16.92 3.53
CA HIS A 628 -6.44 17.37 4.35
C HIS A 628 -5.63 16.23 4.94
N ARG A 629 -6.28 15.23 5.55
CA ARG A 629 -5.57 14.12 6.19
C ARG A 629 -4.98 13.14 5.19
N THR A 630 -5.61 13.00 4.02
CA THR A 630 -5.01 12.31 2.87
C THR A 630 -3.71 13.01 2.47
N ALA A 631 -3.72 14.35 2.32
CA ALA A 631 -2.53 15.13 2.04
C ALA A 631 -1.46 14.99 3.13
N LEU A 632 -1.84 14.96 4.42
CA LEU A 632 -0.92 14.76 5.54
C LEU A 632 -0.22 13.40 5.49
N ASN A 633 -0.94 12.33 5.14
CA ASN A 633 -0.34 11.00 5.01
C ASN A 633 0.73 10.98 3.91
N ILE A 634 0.41 11.56 2.74
CA ILE A 634 1.35 11.68 1.61
C ILE A 634 2.52 12.60 1.97
N ALA A 635 2.28 13.68 2.71
CA ALA A 635 3.31 14.60 3.21
C ALA A 635 4.26 13.91 4.20
N TYR A 636 3.73 13.11 5.12
CA TYR A 636 4.53 12.32 6.06
C TYR A 636 5.40 11.31 5.31
N GLU A 637 4.83 10.56 4.38
CA GLU A 637 5.57 9.63 3.51
C GLU A 637 6.67 10.36 2.73
N GLY A 638 6.34 11.53 2.14
CA GLY A 638 7.30 12.36 1.43
C GLY A 638 8.44 12.87 2.30
N CYS A 639 8.17 13.30 3.53
CA CYS A 639 9.18 13.81 4.45
C CYS A 639 10.05 12.72 5.09
N THR A 640 9.58 11.48 5.12
CA THR A 640 10.29 10.34 5.73
C THR A 640 10.91 9.39 4.71
N ALA A 641 10.75 9.68 3.41
CA ALA A 641 11.29 8.86 2.33
C ALA A 641 12.82 8.81 2.38
N SER A 642 13.38 7.59 2.40
CA SER A 642 14.83 7.36 2.53
C SER A 642 15.67 7.90 1.38
N TRP A 643 15.07 8.10 0.21
CA TRP A 643 15.72 8.62 -0.99
C TRP A 643 15.78 10.16 -1.04
N LEU A 644 15.12 10.86 -0.13
CA LEU A 644 15.06 12.32 -0.12
C LEU A 644 16.39 12.91 0.39
N ASP A 645 16.91 13.95 -0.27
CA ASP A 645 18.14 14.63 0.18
C ASP A 645 17.89 15.39 1.50
N THR A 646 18.95 15.49 2.30
CA THR A 646 19.05 16.26 3.54
C THR A 646 18.84 17.77 3.37
N CYS A 647 18.95 18.30 2.16
CA CYS A 647 18.60 19.69 1.84
C CYS A 647 17.30 19.78 1.03
N VAL A 648 16.71 20.98 0.98
CA VAL A 648 15.62 21.25 0.02
C VAL A 648 16.16 21.14 -1.41
N PHE A 649 15.30 21.01 -2.42
CA PHE A 649 15.76 20.98 -3.81
C PHE A 649 16.17 22.39 -4.26
N PRO A 650 17.26 22.53 -5.05
CA PRO A 650 17.70 23.82 -5.55
C PRO A 650 16.59 24.45 -6.42
N PRO A 651 16.27 25.74 -6.23
CA PRO A 651 15.30 26.41 -7.09
C PRO A 651 15.86 26.60 -8.51
N PRO A 652 14.98 26.62 -9.53
CA PRO A 652 15.39 26.88 -10.90
C PRO A 652 15.99 28.29 -11.05
N PRO A 653 16.91 28.54 -12.00
CA PRO A 653 17.34 29.89 -12.36
C PRO A 653 16.17 30.72 -12.89
N PRO A 654 16.23 32.06 -12.85
CA PRO A 654 15.20 32.91 -13.43
C PRO A 654 14.93 32.56 -14.91
N PRO A 655 13.67 32.62 -15.36
CA PRO A 655 13.30 32.40 -16.76
C PRO A 655 14.16 33.23 -17.73
N SER A 656 14.69 32.59 -18.78
CA SER A 656 15.51 33.24 -19.81
C SER A 656 15.31 32.60 -21.20
N PRO A 657 14.44 33.15 -22.07
CA PRO A 657 13.36 34.09 -21.74
C PRO A 657 12.11 33.38 -21.20
N ARG A 658 12.05 32.04 -21.26
CA ARG A 658 10.82 31.26 -21.11
C ARG A 658 10.67 30.66 -19.71
N LEU A 659 9.44 30.68 -19.20
CA LEU A 659 9.02 29.98 -18.00
C LEU A 659 8.84 28.49 -18.32
N ARG A 660 9.51 27.60 -17.58
CA ARG A 660 9.35 26.15 -17.74
C ARG A 660 8.19 25.63 -16.90
N VAL A 661 7.18 25.08 -17.56
CA VAL A 661 5.98 24.52 -16.93
C VAL A 661 5.94 23.02 -17.16
N GLY A 662 5.84 22.24 -16.09
CA GLY A 662 5.78 20.79 -16.12
C GLY A 662 4.38 20.27 -15.81
N TYR A 663 3.79 19.47 -16.68
CA TYR A 663 2.51 18.82 -16.48
C TYR A 663 2.70 17.35 -16.11
N VAL A 664 2.16 16.93 -14.97
CA VAL A 664 2.23 15.54 -14.51
C VAL A 664 0.84 14.91 -14.60
N SER A 665 0.72 13.80 -15.32
CA SER A 665 -0.56 13.10 -15.46
C SER A 665 -0.43 11.61 -15.78
N SER A 666 -1.28 10.77 -15.18
CA SER A 666 -1.55 9.40 -15.66
C SER A 666 -2.50 9.34 -16.85
N ASP A 667 -3.04 10.48 -17.27
CA ASP A 667 -4.17 10.53 -18.19
C ASP A 667 -3.77 11.05 -19.58
N PHE A 668 -2.47 11.07 -19.88
CA PHE A 668 -1.94 11.24 -21.23
C PHE A 668 -2.13 9.94 -22.04
N LYS A 669 -3.38 9.59 -22.28
CA LYS A 669 -3.90 8.40 -22.96
C LYS A 669 -5.34 8.68 -23.41
N ASP A 670 -6.07 7.70 -23.94
CA ASP A 670 -7.49 7.80 -24.25
C ASP A 670 -8.33 7.97 -22.97
N HIS A 671 -8.40 9.21 -22.50
CA HIS A 671 -9.01 9.60 -21.24
C HIS A 671 -9.68 10.98 -21.38
N PRO A 672 -10.78 11.28 -20.65
CA PRO A 672 -11.45 12.57 -20.70
C PRO A 672 -10.53 13.79 -20.55
N LEU A 673 -9.48 13.72 -19.72
CA LEU A 673 -8.50 14.80 -19.59
C LEU A 673 -7.80 15.08 -20.93
N ALA A 674 -7.26 14.05 -21.59
CA ALA A 674 -6.59 14.21 -22.88
C ALA A 674 -7.54 14.67 -23.99
N HIS A 675 -8.79 14.20 -24.00
CA HIS A 675 -9.80 14.67 -24.95
C HIS A 675 -10.02 16.18 -24.87
N LEU A 676 -9.87 16.76 -23.67
CA LEU A 676 -10.06 18.17 -23.38
C LEU A 676 -8.79 18.99 -23.56
N MET A 677 -7.63 18.45 -23.20
CA MET A 677 -6.39 19.23 -23.08
C MET A 677 -5.34 18.95 -24.17
N GLN A 678 -5.55 18.00 -25.07
CA GLN A 678 -4.50 17.57 -26.02
C GLN A 678 -3.84 18.69 -26.85
N SER A 679 -4.53 19.79 -27.19
CA SER A 679 -3.88 20.93 -27.86
C SER A 679 -3.30 21.98 -26.92
N VAL A 680 -3.67 22.01 -25.63
CA VAL A 680 -3.19 23.01 -24.66
C VAL A 680 -1.67 23.07 -24.66
N PHE A 681 -1.02 21.91 -24.61
CA PHE A 681 0.44 21.78 -24.59
C PHE A 681 1.07 22.43 -25.83
N GLY A 682 0.53 22.18 -27.03
CA GLY A 682 1.03 22.75 -28.29
C GLY A 682 0.63 24.23 -28.52
N MET A 683 -0.39 24.73 -27.83
CA MET A 683 -0.92 26.09 -28.00
C MET A 683 -0.28 27.15 -27.11
N HIS A 684 0.56 26.74 -26.16
CA HIS A 684 1.35 27.68 -25.36
C HIS A 684 2.27 28.55 -26.25
N ASP A 685 2.33 29.85 -25.97
CA ASP A 685 3.26 30.75 -26.63
C ASP A 685 4.70 30.39 -26.24
N ARG A 686 5.44 29.83 -27.20
CA ARG A 686 6.82 29.39 -27.02
C ARG A 686 7.82 30.51 -26.80
N ASN A 687 7.40 31.77 -26.90
CA ASN A 687 8.21 32.91 -26.47
C ASN A 687 8.12 33.15 -24.96
N ILE A 688 7.06 32.64 -24.31
CA ILE A 688 6.76 32.87 -22.90
C ILE A 688 6.96 31.58 -22.10
N ILE A 689 6.50 30.43 -22.62
CA ILE A 689 6.48 29.15 -21.91
C ILE A 689 7.25 28.07 -22.68
N GLU A 690 7.97 27.23 -21.93
CA GLU A 690 8.52 25.95 -22.38
C GLU A 690 7.79 24.81 -21.65
N VAL A 691 7.25 23.86 -22.40
CA VAL A 691 6.29 22.85 -21.92
C VAL A 691 6.96 21.49 -21.75
N TYR A 692 6.85 20.97 -20.53
CA TYR A 692 7.31 19.64 -20.15
C TYR A 692 6.11 18.77 -19.77
N CYS A 693 6.08 17.52 -20.21
CA CYS A 693 5.06 16.55 -19.84
C CYS A 693 5.69 15.29 -19.23
N TYR A 694 5.21 14.88 -18.06
CA TYR A 694 5.61 13.67 -17.35
C TYR A 694 4.42 12.71 -17.29
N SER A 695 4.44 11.67 -18.13
CA SER A 695 3.36 10.69 -18.21
C SER A 695 3.55 9.58 -17.18
N LEU A 696 2.55 9.37 -16.33
CA LEU A 696 2.57 8.31 -15.32
C LEU A 696 1.98 6.98 -15.82
N SER A 697 1.48 6.94 -17.05
CA SER A 697 0.84 5.79 -17.67
C SER A 697 1.55 5.36 -18.96
N PRO A 698 1.51 4.05 -19.28
CA PRO A 698 2.14 3.55 -20.49
C PRO A 698 1.48 4.17 -21.72
N ASN A 699 2.25 4.31 -22.80
CA ASN A 699 1.72 4.72 -24.10
C ASN A 699 0.67 3.72 -24.58
N ASP A 700 -0.56 4.20 -24.79
CA ASP A 700 -1.71 3.41 -25.22
C ASP A 700 -1.90 3.40 -26.75
N GLY A 701 -1.01 4.07 -27.50
CA GLY A 701 -1.08 4.21 -28.96
C GLY A 701 -2.18 5.15 -29.46
N SER A 702 -2.88 5.84 -28.56
CA SER A 702 -3.98 6.74 -28.93
C SER A 702 -3.49 7.96 -29.70
N SER A 703 -4.35 8.50 -30.57
CA SER A 703 -4.07 9.77 -31.26
C SER A 703 -3.89 10.94 -30.29
N TYR A 704 -4.54 10.88 -29.12
CA TYR A 704 -4.40 11.86 -28.05
C TYR A 704 -2.98 11.87 -27.49
N ARG A 705 -2.44 10.68 -27.12
CA ARG A 705 -1.06 10.54 -26.64
C ARG A 705 -0.05 11.09 -27.64
N VAL A 706 -0.18 10.70 -28.92
CA VAL A 706 0.70 11.19 -29.99
C VAL A 706 0.63 12.71 -30.16
N LYS A 707 -0.56 13.32 -30.05
CA LYS A 707 -0.72 14.78 -30.16
C LYS A 707 -0.10 15.52 -28.98
N ILE A 708 -0.27 15.00 -27.76
CA ILE A 708 0.34 15.57 -26.55
C ILE A 708 1.87 15.49 -26.63
N GLU A 709 2.41 14.33 -27.01
CA GLU A 709 3.86 14.15 -27.20
C GLU A 709 4.45 15.14 -28.19
N LYS A 710 3.79 15.35 -29.34
CA LYS A 710 4.19 16.35 -30.34
C LYS A 710 4.00 17.79 -29.88
N GLY A 711 3.01 18.01 -29.01
CA GLY A 711 2.66 19.32 -28.47
C GLY A 711 3.55 19.75 -27.29
N ALA A 712 4.31 18.86 -26.67
CA ALA A 712 5.25 19.21 -25.62
C ALA A 712 6.64 19.52 -26.18
N ASP A 713 7.40 20.43 -25.57
CA ASP A 713 8.81 20.65 -25.93
C ASP A 713 9.68 19.50 -25.42
N LYS A 714 9.30 18.92 -24.27
CA LYS A 714 9.85 17.69 -23.69
C LYS A 714 8.74 16.79 -23.18
N PHE A 715 8.79 15.52 -23.56
CA PHE A 715 7.85 14.50 -23.08
C PHE A 715 8.64 13.32 -22.51
N TYR A 716 8.29 12.92 -21.29
CA TYR A 716 8.88 11.77 -20.61
C TYR A 716 7.81 10.73 -20.32
N ASP A 717 8.05 9.49 -20.73
CA ASP A 717 7.29 8.34 -20.27
C ASP A 717 7.88 7.86 -18.94
N CYS A 718 7.19 8.17 -17.85
CA CYS A 718 7.61 7.90 -16.48
C CYS A 718 6.86 6.72 -15.85
N HIS A 719 6.08 5.95 -16.62
CA HIS A 719 5.26 4.85 -16.09
C HIS A 719 6.08 3.85 -15.25
N ALA A 720 7.22 3.43 -15.79
CA ALA A 720 8.13 2.48 -15.15
C ALA A 720 9.14 3.12 -14.18
N TRP A 721 9.13 4.46 -14.04
CA TRP A 721 10.10 5.15 -13.20
C TRP A 721 9.65 5.13 -11.74
N THR A 722 10.62 5.12 -10.82
CA THR A 722 10.36 5.33 -9.39
C THR A 722 10.01 6.80 -9.15
N THR A 723 9.29 7.10 -8.05
CA THR A 723 9.00 8.48 -7.63
C THR A 723 10.28 9.31 -7.50
N GLU A 724 11.33 8.74 -6.92
CA GLU A 724 12.65 9.38 -6.80
C GLU A 724 13.20 9.81 -8.18
N SER A 725 13.14 8.93 -9.17
CA SER A 725 13.67 9.20 -10.52
C SER A 725 12.91 10.34 -11.19
N ILE A 726 11.57 10.36 -11.03
CA ILE A 726 10.72 11.44 -11.56
C ILE A 726 11.05 12.77 -10.89
N VAL A 727 11.16 12.78 -9.56
CA VAL A 727 11.51 13.98 -8.77
C VAL A 727 12.88 14.52 -9.19
N LYS A 728 13.90 13.65 -9.32
CA LYS A 728 15.23 14.04 -9.81
C LYS A 728 15.19 14.62 -11.22
N GLN A 729 14.38 14.05 -12.11
CA GLN A 729 14.21 14.57 -13.47
C GLN A 729 13.57 15.96 -13.46
N ILE A 730 12.51 16.19 -12.68
CA ILE A 730 11.85 17.51 -12.56
C ILE A 730 12.84 18.58 -12.07
N VAL A 731 13.67 18.26 -11.07
CA VAL A 731 14.71 19.16 -10.58
C VAL A 731 15.78 19.42 -11.66
N HIS A 732 16.19 18.38 -12.38
CA HIS A 732 17.15 18.51 -13.49
C HIS A 732 16.62 19.39 -14.62
N ASP A 733 15.33 19.28 -14.95
CA ASP A 733 14.67 20.10 -15.96
C ASP A 733 14.50 21.57 -15.53
N ASN A 734 14.74 21.89 -14.25
CA ASN A 734 14.55 23.21 -13.63
C ASN A 734 13.13 23.75 -13.87
N ILE A 735 12.12 22.94 -13.53
CA ILE A 735 10.71 23.34 -13.65
C ILE A 735 10.39 24.47 -12.67
N HIS A 736 9.75 25.54 -13.18
CA HIS A 736 9.32 26.69 -12.36
C HIS A 736 7.93 26.43 -11.77
N ILE A 737 7.02 25.91 -12.59
CA ILE A 737 5.64 25.60 -12.19
C ILE A 737 5.36 24.14 -12.53
N LEU A 738 5.01 23.35 -11.52
CA LEU A 738 4.61 21.96 -11.68
C LEU A 738 3.09 21.83 -11.53
N VAL A 739 2.43 21.31 -12.54
CA VAL A 739 0.98 21.21 -12.63
C VAL A 739 0.54 19.76 -12.41
N ASN A 740 -0.26 19.54 -11.37
CA ASN A 740 -0.94 18.30 -11.09
C ASN A 740 -2.25 18.23 -11.90
N LEU A 741 -2.31 17.30 -12.86
CA LEU A 741 -3.51 17.06 -13.66
C LEU A 741 -4.29 15.81 -13.23
N ASN A 742 -3.94 15.20 -12.09
CA ASN A 742 -4.63 14.03 -11.52
C ASN A 742 -5.48 14.39 -10.30
N GLY A 743 -4.89 15.12 -9.35
CA GLY A 743 -5.42 15.21 -7.99
C GLY A 743 -5.55 13.84 -7.30
N TYR A 744 -6.67 13.56 -6.64
CA TYR A 744 -6.92 12.28 -5.97
C TYR A 744 -7.74 11.33 -6.86
N THR A 745 -7.25 11.08 -8.07
CA THR A 745 -7.87 10.15 -9.04
C THR A 745 -6.97 8.94 -9.29
N ALA A 746 -7.53 7.89 -9.88
CA ALA A 746 -6.80 6.65 -10.12
C ALA A 746 -5.53 6.90 -10.96
N GLY A 747 -4.38 6.39 -10.48
CA GLY A 747 -3.08 6.54 -11.14
C GLY A 747 -2.28 7.76 -10.71
N ASP A 748 -2.76 8.54 -9.73
CA ASP A 748 -1.99 9.65 -9.16
C ASP A 748 -0.68 9.17 -8.52
N ARG A 749 0.30 10.07 -8.50
CA ARG A 749 1.55 9.92 -7.73
C ARG A 749 1.83 11.18 -6.95
N ASN A 750 0.90 11.56 -6.07
CA ASN A 750 0.96 12.80 -5.29
C ASN A 750 2.20 12.93 -4.39
N LEU A 751 2.92 11.83 -4.11
CA LEU A 751 4.22 11.85 -3.44
C LEU A 751 5.26 12.72 -4.18
N ILE A 752 5.17 12.85 -5.50
CA ILE A 752 6.01 13.77 -6.30
C ILE A 752 5.84 15.21 -5.80
N PHE A 753 4.60 15.63 -5.57
CA PHE A 753 4.27 16.99 -5.12
C PHE A 753 4.56 17.20 -3.63
N ALA A 754 4.47 16.14 -2.81
CA ALA A 754 4.89 16.20 -1.41
C ALA A 754 6.41 16.39 -1.26
N ALA A 755 7.22 15.83 -2.18
CA ALA A 755 8.68 16.02 -2.18
C ALA A 755 9.12 17.46 -2.47
N ARG A 756 8.23 18.26 -3.10
CA ARG A 756 8.43 19.66 -3.51
C ARG A 756 9.62 19.91 -4.46
N PRO A 757 9.67 19.24 -5.63
CA PRO A 757 10.75 19.45 -6.61
C PRO A 757 10.71 20.81 -7.32
N ALA A 758 9.55 21.47 -7.36
CA ALA A 758 9.37 22.78 -8.00
C ALA A 758 8.90 23.82 -6.97
N PRO A 759 9.25 25.10 -7.14
CA PRO A 759 8.88 26.16 -6.20
C PRO A 759 7.37 26.39 -6.15
N ILE A 760 6.72 26.42 -7.32
CA ILE A 760 5.28 26.59 -7.47
C ILE A 760 4.67 25.27 -7.94
N GLN A 761 3.62 24.85 -7.26
CA GLN A 761 2.84 23.66 -7.60
C GLN A 761 1.37 24.05 -7.69
N VAL A 762 0.71 23.62 -8.76
CA VAL A 762 -0.67 24.00 -9.06
C VAL A 762 -1.47 22.76 -9.38
N THR A 763 -2.73 22.69 -8.98
CA THR A 763 -3.67 21.68 -9.50
C THR A 763 -4.67 22.28 -10.47
N HIS A 764 -4.95 21.54 -11.55
CA HIS A 764 -5.87 21.97 -12.59
C HIS A 764 -6.58 20.78 -13.24
N MET A 765 -7.89 20.92 -13.48
CA MET A 765 -8.78 19.98 -14.20
C MET A 765 -8.99 18.59 -13.58
N GLY A 766 -7.93 17.89 -13.18
CA GLY A 766 -7.96 16.46 -12.84
C GLY A 766 -8.89 16.08 -11.70
N PHE A 767 -9.14 16.99 -10.77
CA PHE A 767 -9.94 16.74 -9.58
C PHE A 767 -10.78 17.95 -9.19
N ALA A 768 -12.09 17.79 -9.12
CA ALA A 768 -13.06 18.85 -8.81
C ALA A 768 -13.33 18.98 -7.30
N SER A 769 -12.28 18.88 -6.46
CA SER A 769 -12.30 19.10 -5.01
C SER A 769 -10.93 19.57 -4.51
N SER A 770 -10.85 19.83 -3.21
CA SER A 770 -9.65 20.23 -2.48
C SER A 770 -8.51 19.20 -2.55
N LEU A 771 -7.27 19.66 -2.75
CA LEU A 771 -6.00 18.90 -2.63
C LEU A 771 -5.05 19.45 -1.55
N VAL A 772 -5.36 20.62 -0.97
CA VAL A 772 -4.55 21.38 0.01
C VAL A 772 -3.27 22.03 -0.59
N ASP A 773 -3.29 22.38 -1.90
CA ASP A 773 -2.26 23.17 -2.64
C ASP A 773 -2.91 24.11 -3.71
N GLU A 774 -2.25 25.10 -4.30
CA GLU A 774 -2.91 26.15 -5.14
C GLU A 774 -3.88 25.60 -6.24
N HIS A 775 -5.12 26.12 -6.30
CA HIS A 775 -6.22 25.65 -7.17
C HIS A 775 -6.58 26.66 -8.28
N VAL A 776 -6.82 26.22 -9.52
CA VAL A 776 -7.31 27.09 -10.60
C VAL A 776 -8.81 26.92 -10.86
N CYS A 777 -9.66 27.86 -10.44
CA CYS A 777 -11.14 27.77 -10.48
C CYS A 777 -11.80 29.13 -10.73
N PRO A 778 -13.01 29.27 -11.30
CA PRO A 778 -13.74 30.55 -11.43
C PRO A 778 -14.37 31.03 -10.11
N GLU A 779 -14.58 32.34 -9.99
CA GLU A 779 -15.06 32.99 -8.74
C GLU A 779 -16.46 32.52 -8.32
N SER A 780 -17.32 32.23 -9.29
CA SER A 780 -18.68 31.75 -9.07
C SER A 780 -18.76 30.24 -8.74
N GLN A 781 -17.64 29.52 -8.68
CA GLN A 781 -17.59 28.05 -8.56
C GLN A 781 -16.94 27.57 -7.26
N THR A 782 -16.38 28.49 -6.50
CA THR A 782 -15.90 28.27 -5.15
C THR A 782 -17.01 28.68 -4.21
N SER A 783 -17.45 27.82 -3.28
CA SER A 783 -18.29 28.31 -2.19
C SER A 783 -17.53 29.45 -1.50
N ASP A 784 -18.21 30.56 -1.25
CA ASP A 784 -17.77 31.58 -0.28
C ASP A 784 -16.82 32.70 -0.75
N PHE A 785 -17.06 33.29 -1.92
CA PHE A 785 -16.57 34.66 -2.15
C PHE A 785 -17.07 35.66 -1.07
N GLN A 786 -18.30 35.52 -0.54
CA GLN A 786 -18.88 36.55 0.33
C GLN A 786 -18.49 36.47 1.82
N PHE A 787 -18.12 35.30 2.34
CA PHE A 787 -17.73 35.14 3.75
C PHE A 787 -16.21 35.15 3.96
N TRP A 788 -15.44 34.58 3.02
CA TRP A 788 -13.98 34.45 3.13
C TRP A 788 -13.28 35.82 2.99
N ASN A 789 -13.82 36.71 2.14
CA ASN A 789 -13.21 38.00 1.80
C ASN A 789 -13.53 39.13 2.80
N LYS A 790 -14.66 39.09 3.52
CA LYS A 790 -15.10 40.23 4.36
C LYS A 790 -14.41 40.37 5.72
N SER A 791 -13.71 39.35 6.22
CA SER A 791 -13.14 39.38 7.58
C SER A 791 -11.61 39.40 7.66
N ARG A 792 -10.87 39.10 6.58
CA ARG A 792 -9.41 38.83 6.69
C ARG A 792 -8.50 39.47 5.63
N ASP A 793 -9.04 40.31 4.75
CA ASP A 793 -8.28 41.08 3.75
C ASP A 793 -7.29 42.12 4.39
N ASN A 794 -7.41 42.35 5.70
CA ASN A 794 -6.64 43.36 6.44
C ASN A 794 -5.27 42.89 6.99
N ASP A 795 -4.98 41.58 7.05
CA ASP A 795 -3.81 41.07 7.82
C ASP A 795 -2.66 40.47 6.98
N GLY A 796 -2.77 40.37 5.65
CA GLY A 796 -1.68 39.86 4.80
C GLY A 796 -1.39 38.34 4.91
N ASP A 797 -0.56 37.84 3.99
CA ASP A 797 -0.46 36.43 3.56
C ASP A 797 -0.18 35.38 4.64
N LEU A 798 0.56 35.72 5.70
CA LEU A 798 0.88 34.76 6.76
C LEU A 798 -0.26 34.65 7.78
N LEU A 799 -1.00 35.72 8.01
CA LEU A 799 -2.08 35.78 9.01
C LEU A 799 -3.42 35.22 8.49
N GLY A 800 -3.53 34.96 7.18
CA GLY A 800 -4.73 34.45 6.51
C GLY A 800 -4.89 32.92 6.45
N GLU A 801 -3.83 32.12 6.66
CA GLU A 801 -3.94 30.64 6.61
C GLU A 801 -4.83 30.10 7.74
N VAL A 802 -6.01 29.59 7.33
CA VAL A 802 -6.98 28.94 8.20
C VAL A 802 -6.44 27.58 8.64
N ASP A 803 -6.80 27.14 9.84
CA ASP A 803 -6.48 25.80 10.27
C ASP A 803 -7.52 24.80 9.69
N PRO A 804 -7.14 23.85 8.79
CA PRO A 804 -8.09 22.94 8.17
C PRO A 804 -8.84 22.03 9.16
N GLU A 805 -8.30 21.86 10.37
CA GLU A 805 -8.91 21.10 11.47
C GLU A 805 -9.90 21.92 12.32
N GLU A 806 -10.18 23.18 11.98
CA GLU A 806 -11.24 23.98 12.62
C GLU A 806 -12.61 23.28 12.53
N ASP A 807 -13.44 23.43 13.57
CA ASP A 807 -14.77 22.82 13.62
C ASP A 807 -15.81 23.57 12.75
N ASP A 808 -15.40 24.63 12.03
CA ASP A 808 -16.26 25.41 11.14
C ASP A 808 -16.70 24.60 9.91
N LYS A 809 -18.01 24.61 9.66
CA LYS A 809 -18.68 23.89 8.56
C LYS A 809 -19.08 24.81 7.40
N ASN A 810 -18.64 26.07 7.40
CA ASN A 810 -19.03 27.04 6.38
C ASN A 810 -18.04 27.20 5.22
N TRP A 811 -16.99 26.36 5.12
CA TRP A 811 -16.00 26.44 4.04
C TRP A 811 -15.38 25.07 3.72
N THR A 812 -14.85 24.88 2.51
CA THR A 812 -14.23 23.60 2.07
C THR A 812 -12.75 23.72 1.71
N TYR A 813 -12.36 24.79 1.02
CA TYR A 813 -11.07 24.90 0.32
C TYR A 813 -10.03 25.68 1.15
N PRO A 814 -8.96 25.04 1.67
CA PRO A 814 -7.86 25.74 2.33
C PRO A 814 -6.86 26.36 1.34
N GLU A 815 -7.01 26.13 0.04
CA GLU A 815 -6.03 26.49 -0.99
C GLU A 815 -6.17 27.93 -1.48
N LYS A 816 -5.06 28.46 -2.00
CA LYS A 816 -5.07 29.72 -2.75
C LYS A 816 -5.62 29.47 -4.14
N ILE A 817 -6.40 30.41 -4.67
CA ILE A 817 -7.15 30.21 -5.90
C ILE A 817 -6.64 31.14 -7.02
N ILE A 818 -6.43 30.57 -8.21
CA ILE A 818 -6.17 31.27 -9.47
C ILE A 818 -7.48 31.30 -10.28
N TYR A 819 -8.04 32.50 -10.42
CA TYR A 819 -9.34 32.69 -11.05
C TYR A 819 -9.27 32.86 -12.55
N MET A 820 -9.88 31.92 -13.29
CA MET A 820 -10.05 32.01 -14.74
C MET A 820 -11.28 32.88 -15.08
N PRO A 821 -11.18 33.83 -16.05
CA PRO A 821 -12.24 34.82 -16.32
C PRO A 821 -13.59 34.27 -16.78
N THR A 822 -13.67 33.05 -17.29
CA THR A 822 -14.91 32.51 -17.90
C THR A 822 -15.25 31.14 -17.36
N THR A 823 -14.34 30.19 -17.50
CA THR A 823 -14.43 28.87 -16.89
C THR A 823 -13.03 28.33 -16.73
N TYR A 824 -12.79 27.51 -15.70
CA TYR A 824 -11.52 26.79 -15.58
C TYR A 824 -11.45 25.60 -16.54
N PHE A 825 -12.60 25.21 -17.10
CA PHE A 825 -12.77 24.03 -17.92
C PHE A 825 -12.32 24.30 -19.37
N ILE A 826 -11.06 23.99 -19.66
CA ILE A 826 -10.48 24.05 -21.01
C ILE A 826 -10.92 22.82 -21.80
N ASN A 827 -11.12 22.96 -23.11
CA ASN A 827 -11.48 21.83 -23.96
C ASN A 827 -10.93 21.95 -25.40
N ASP A 828 -10.87 20.82 -26.11
CA ASP A 828 -10.27 20.68 -27.44
C ASP A 828 -11.30 20.43 -28.56
N HIS A 829 -12.59 20.71 -28.31
CA HIS A 829 -13.64 20.27 -29.23
C HIS A 829 -13.52 20.87 -30.63
N LYS A 830 -13.11 22.14 -30.69
CA LYS A 830 -12.91 22.86 -31.95
C LYS A 830 -11.78 22.29 -32.80
N GLN A 831 -10.75 21.72 -32.17
CA GLN A 831 -9.56 21.20 -32.85
C GLN A 831 -9.66 19.69 -33.11
N GLY A 832 -10.11 18.92 -32.12
CA GLY A 832 -10.12 17.46 -32.16
C GLY A 832 -11.39 16.84 -32.72
N PHE A 833 -12.51 17.56 -32.69
CA PHE A 833 -13.85 17.01 -33.00
C PHE A 833 -14.61 17.85 -34.02
N TYR A 834 -13.89 18.57 -34.87
CA TYR A 834 -14.49 19.27 -36.00
C TYR A 834 -15.10 18.27 -36.99
N ASP A 835 -16.21 18.66 -37.62
CA ASP A 835 -16.91 17.78 -38.55
C ASP A 835 -16.15 17.70 -39.88
N ASP A 836 -15.44 16.59 -40.10
CA ASP A 836 -14.62 16.35 -41.30
C ASP A 836 -15.40 16.50 -42.61
N ASN A 837 -16.73 16.30 -42.60
CA ASN A 837 -17.56 16.44 -43.80
C ASN A 837 -17.84 17.90 -44.17
N ILE A 838 -17.70 18.84 -43.23
CA ILE A 838 -17.78 20.29 -43.48
C ILE A 838 -16.40 20.80 -43.96
N SER A 839 -15.30 20.27 -43.43
CA SER A 839 -13.93 20.67 -43.81
C SER A 839 -13.40 20.02 -45.08
N LYS A 840 -13.81 18.79 -45.40
CA LYS A 840 -13.45 18.08 -46.65
C LYS A 840 -14.33 18.44 -47.84
N GLY A 841 -15.34 19.28 -47.65
CA GLY A 841 -16.22 19.71 -48.71
C GLY A 841 -16.87 18.53 -49.41
N PHE A 842 -17.84 17.87 -48.77
CA PHE A 842 -18.94 17.26 -49.54
C PHE A 842 -19.74 18.39 -50.21
N TYR A 843 -19.07 19.02 -51.17
CA TYR A 843 -19.62 19.79 -52.25
C TYR A 843 -19.64 18.80 -53.39
N ASP A 844 -20.83 18.49 -53.89
CA ASP A 844 -20.95 18.16 -55.29
C ASP A 844 -20.11 19.18 -56.07
N GLU A 845 -19.18 18.73 -56.90
CA GLU A 845 -18.29 19.58 -57.70
C GLU A 845 -19.10 20.57 -58.59
N ASN A 846 -20.40 20.31 -58.75
CA ASN A 846 -21.36 21.16 -59.46
C ASN A 846 -22.06 22.22 -58.59
N ILE A 847 -21.81 22.27 -57.28
CA ILE A 847 -22.45 23.23 -56.35
C ILE A 847 -21.37 24.09 -55.66
N PRO A 848 -21.32 25.42 -55.91
CA PRO A 848 -20.29 26.29 -55.35
C PRO A 848 -20.32 26.30 -53.81
N GLY A 849 -19.29 25.72 -53.18
CA GLY A 849 -19.18 25.59 -51.73
C GLY A 849 -19.10 26.88 -50.91
N CYS A 850 -19.01 28.04 -51.56
CA CYS A 850 -19.01 29.35 -50.92
C CYS A 850 -20.38 29.77 -50.34
N ILE A 851 -21.51 29.18 -50.75
CA ILE A 851 -22.85 29.63 -50.34
C ILE A 851 -23.25 29.05 -48.98
N LEU A 852 -22.94 27.77 -48.71
CA LEU A 852 -23.31 27.07 -47.47
C LEU A 852 -22.52 27.56 -46.25
N ALA A 853 -21.23 27.85 -46.43
CA ALA A 853 -20.38 28.34 -45.35
C ALA A 853 -20.78 29.74 -44.85
N LYS A 854 -21.39 30.56 -45.72
CA LYS A 854 -21.78 31.95 -45.39
C LYS A 854 -23.27 32.11 -45.05
N ASN A 855 -24.11 31.12 -45.37
CA ASN A 855 -25.54 31.20 -45.15
C ASN A 855 -25.97 30.37 -43.93
N HIS A 856 -26.14 31.05 -42.79
CA HIS A 856 -26.54 30.44 -41.52
C HIS A 856 -27.87 29.70 -41.60
N ILE A 857 -28.78 30.16 -42.46
CA ILE A 857 -30.10 29.54 -42.66
C ILE A 857 -29.90 28.16 -43.28
N LEU A 858 -29.20 28.09 -44.41
CA LEU A 858 -28.93 26.82 -45.09
C LEU A 858 -28.13 25.86 -44.19
N ARG A 859 -27.11 26.35 -43.49
CA ARG A 859 -26.31 25.54 -42.55
C ARG A 859 -27.18 24.86 -41.48
N TRP A 860 -28.17 25.58 -40.94
CA TRP A 860 -29.13 25.02 -39.99
C TRP A 860 -30.06 23.99 -40.62
N PHE A 861 -30.63 24.27 -41.80
CA PHE A 861 -31.49 23.31 -42.50
C PHE A 861 -30.81 21.96 -42.76
N PHE A 862 -29.56 21.97 -43.23
CA PHE A 862 -28.80 20.73 -43.43
C PHE A 862 -28.51 20.00 -42.12
N GLU A 863 -28.25 20.73 -41.04
CA GLU A 863 -28.05 20.15 -39.72
C GLU A 863 -29.34 19.55 -39.15
N GLU A 864 -30.51 20.18 -39.34
CA GLU A 864 -31.81 19.63 -38.93
C GLU A 864 -32.11 18.31 -39.63
N ASP A 865 -31.93 18.29 -40.94
CA ASP A 865 -32.09 17.11 -41.78
C ASP A 865 -31.15 15.98 -41.33
N ARG A 866 -29.87 16.30 -41.09
CA ARG A 866 -28.89 15.33 -40.58
C ARG A 866 -29.28 14.77 -39.22
N ARG A 867 -29.71 15.62 -38.28
CA ARG A 867 -30.19 15.19 -36.96
C ARG A 867 -31.36 14.24 -37.09
N TRP A 868 -32.27 14.52 -38.03
CA TRP A 868 -33.44 13.69 -38.28
C TRP A 868 -33.06 12.34 -38.90
N ASP A 869 -32.17 12.33 -39.89
CA ASP A 869 -31.66 11.10 -40.52
C ASP A 869 -30.95 10.22 -39.49
N MET A 870 -30.07 10.80 -38.67
CA MET A 870 -29.39 10.09 -37.57
C MET A 870 -30.36 9.55 -36.53
N ARG A 871 -31.39 10.33 -36.18
CA ARG A 871 -32.44 9.90 -35.25
C ARG A 871 -33.19 8.69 -35.78
N LYS A 872 -33.56 8.66 -37.06
CA LYS A 872 -34.23 7.51 -37.70
C LYS A 872 -33.34 6.27 -37.75
N GLN A 873 -32.03 6.45 -37.93
CA GLN A 873 -31.09 5.34 -37.91
C GLN A 873 -30.98 4.71 -36.52
N LEU A 874 -30.88 5.53 -35.47
CA LEU A 874 -30.71 5.03 -34.10
C LEU A 874 -32.02 4.57 -33.45
N PHE A 875 -33.13 5.25 -33.74
CA PHE A 875 -34.45 5.00 -33.18
C PHE A 875 -35.51 4.83 -34.29
N PRO A 876 -35.44 3.77 -35.11
CA PRO A 876 -36.32 3.60 -36.28
C PRO A 876 -37.80 3.46 -35.92
N ASN A 877 -38.09 2.99 -34.70
CA ASN A 877 -39.44 2.79 -34.20
C ASN A 877 -39.97 3.98 -33.37
N LEU A 878 -39.14 5.00 -33.14
CA LEU A 878 -39.57 6.20 -32.44
C LEU A 878 -40.21 7.16 -33.44
N THR A 879 -41.38 7.67 -33.08
CA THR A 879 -42.11 8.65 -33.89
C THR A 879 -41.34 9.98 -33.98
N ASP A 880 -41.52 10.67 -35.11
CA ASP A 880 -40.71 11.84 -35.47
C ASP A 880 -40.98 13.08 -34.61
N ASP A 881 -42.13 13.15 -33.93
CA ASP A 881 -42.58 14.27 -33.11
C ASP A 881 -42.27 14.12 -31.61
N TRP A 882 -41.67 13.01 -31.18
CA TRP A 882 -41.34 12.81 -29.77
C TRP A 882 -40.09 13.59 -29.33
N VAL A 883 -40.03 14.00 -28.08
CA VAL A 883 -38.85 14.66 -27.51
C VAL A 883 -37.90 13.60 -26.94
N ILE A 884 -36.60 13.70 -27.26
CA ILE A 884 -35.56 12.84 -26.69
C ILE A 884 -34.83 13.63 -25.60
N PHE A 885 -35.18 13.38 -24.34
CA PHE A 885 -34.33 13.74 -23.21
C PHE A 885 -33.17 12.76 -23.14
N ALA A 886 -31.98 13.22 -22.75
CA ALA A 886 -30.86 12.29 -22.55
C ALA A 886 -29.93 12.69 -21.40
N ASN A 887 -29.18 11.72 -20.90
CA ASN A 887 -28.07 11.91 -19.98
C ASN A 887 -27.00 10.86 -20.29
N PHE A 888 -25.79 11.30 -20.65
CA PHE A 888 -24.67 10.40 -20.97
C PHE A 888 -23.56 10.37 -19.94
N ASN A 889 -23.88 10.72 -18.69
CA ASN A 889 -22.95 10.54 -17.58
C ASN A 889 -22.86 9.07 -17.18
N GLN A 890 -21.79 8.72 -16.45
CA GLN A 890 -21.75 7.45 -15.73
C GLN A 890 -22.85 7.42 -14.66
N LEU A 891 -23.42 6.23 -14.47
CA LEU A 891 -24.64 6.05 -13.69
C LEU A 891 -24.50 6.43 -12.20
N TYR A 892 -23.29 6.41 -11.64
CA TYR A 892 -23.05 6.83 -10.25
C TYR A 892 -23.43 8.30 -10.00
N LYS A 893 -23.52 9.14 -11.04
CA LYS A 893 -23.95 10.55 -10.92
C LYS A 893 -25.47 10.70 -10.80
N ILE A 894 -26.23 9.66 -11.11
CA ILE A 894 -27.69 9.65 -11.00
C ILE A 894 -28.04 9.29 -9.56
N ASP A 895 -28.62 10.25 -8.84
CA ASP A 895 -29.14 10.05 -7.50
C ASP A 895 -30.67 9.78 -7.50
N PRO A 896 -31.22 9.24 -6.40
CA PRO A 896 -32.66 8.94 -6.30
C PRO A 896 -33.58 10.13 -6.61
N ALA A 897 -33.23 11.33 -6.18
CA ALA A 897 -34.08 12.52 -6.29
C ALA A 897 -34.15 13.01 -7.73
N ILE A 898 -33.00 13.10 -8.42
CA ILE A 898 -32.98 13.51 -9.82
C ILE A 898 -33.65 12.47 -10.73
N PHE A 899 -33.47 11.17 -10.46
CA PHE A 899 -34.14 10.13 -11.24
C PHE A 899 -35.66 10.18 -11.07
N LYS A 900 -36.16 10.32 -9.83
CA LYS A 900 -37.60 10.50 -9.59
C LYS A 900 -38.13 11.75 -10.29
N LEU A 901 -37.33 12.83 -10.35
CA LEU A 901 -37.70 14.03 -11.09
C LEU A 901 -37.82 13.76 -12.59
N TRP A 902 -36.87 13.05 -13.20
CA TRP A 902 -36.94 12.69 -14.62
C TRP A 902 -38.16 11.83 -14.94
N LEU A 903 -38.55 10.89 -14.06
CA LEU A 903 -39.79 10.13 -14.22
C LEU A 903 -41.03 11.04 -14.26
N ARG A 904 -41.08 12.09 -13.43
CA ARG A 904 -42.18 13.08 -13.48
C ARG A 904 -42.16 13.92 -14.76
N ILE A 905 -40.99 14.26 -15.28
CA ILE A 905 -40.88 14.93 -16.59
C ILE A 905 -41.50 14.04 -17.67
N LEU A 906 -41.18 12.74 -17.69
CA LEU A 906 -41.77 11.78 -18.64
C LEU A 906 -43.30 11.67 -18.48
N GLU A 907 -43.81 11.69 -17.25
CA GLU A 907 -45.26 11.72 -16.99
C GLU A 907 -45.92 12.99 -17.53
N ARG A 908 -45.27 14.16 -17.39
CA ARG A 908 -45.77 15.46 -17.87
C ARG A 908 -45.60 15.66 -19.39
N VAL A 909 -44.71 14.90 -20.02
CA VAL A 909 -44.42 14.96 -21.47
C VAL A 909 -44.57 13.55 -22.06
N PRO A 910 -45.81 13.06 -22.27
CA PRO A 910 -46.04 11.67 -22.66
C PRO A 910 -45.45 11.31 -24.04
N LYS A 911 -45.21 12.29 -24.92
CA LYS A 911 -44.50 12.12 -26.19
C LYS A 911 -43.00 12.33 -26.03
N SER A 912 -42.39 11.63 -25.09
CA SER A 912 -40.94 11.73 -24.87
C SER A 912 -40.32 10.42 -24.40
N ILE A 913 -39.02 10.30 -24.62
CA ILE A 913 -38.18 9.24 -24.04
C ILE A 913 -37.04 9.85 -23.23
N LEU A 914 -36.49 9.04 -22.34
CA LEU A 914 -35.25 9.33 -21.61
C LEU A 914 -34.16 8.35 -22.06
N TRP A 915 -33.11 8.87 -22.68
CA TRP A 915 -31.99 8.10 -23.20
C TRP A 915 -30.76 8.20 -22.29
N ILE A 916 -30.36 7.08 -21.69
CA ILE A 916 -29.31 6.98 -20.68
C ILE A 916 -28.15 6.09 -21.17
N LEU A 917 -26.95 6.32 -20.65
CA LEU A 917 -25.79 5.47 -20.86
C LEU A 917 -25.95 4.10 -20.15
N ASN A 918 -25.63 3.00 -20.85
CA ASN A 918 -25.61 1.65 -20.28
C ASN A 918 -24.24 1.32 -19.63
N PHE A 919 -23.87 2.03 -18.56
CA PHE A 919 -22.58 1.77 -17.90
C PHE A 919 -22.57 2.12 -16.40
N PRO A 920 -22.47 1.13 -15.50
CA PRO A 920 -22.43 -0.32 -15.77
C PRO A 920 -23.79 -0.93 -16.13
N GLU A 921 -23.80 -2.12 -16.74
CA GLU A 921 -25.03 -2.81 -17.20
C GLU A 921 -26.00 -3.12 -16.04
N GLU A 922 -25.46 -3.51 -14.88
CA GLU A 922 -26.26 -3.74 -13.67
C GLU A 922 -27.02 -2.47 -13.24
N GLY A 923 -26.46 -1.30 -13.50
CA GLY A 923 -27.11 -0.02 -13.22
C GLY A 923 -28.36 0.22 -14.06
N ALA A 924 -28.32 -0.12 -15.35
CA ALA A 924 -29.49 0.01 -16.23
C ALA A 924 -30.66 -0.87 -15.76
N LYS A 925 -30.36 -2.10 -15.33
CA LYS A 925 -31.36 -3.04 -14.77
C LYS A 925 -32.02 -2.45 -13.52
N ASN A 926 -31.21 -1.97 -12.57
CA ASN A 926 -31.71 -1.38 -11.33
C ASN A 926 -32.54 -0.10 -11.57
N LEU A 927 -32.15 0.75 -12.52
CA LEU A 927 -32.92 1.94 -12.90
C LEU A 927 -34.28 1.56 -13.51
N LEU A 928 -34.34 0.55 -14.39
CA LEU A 928 -35.60 0.07 -14.98
C LEU A 928 -36.53 -0.54 -13.93
N GLU A 929 -36.01 -1.34 -13.00
CA GLU A 929 -36.78 -1.89 -11.88
C GLU A 929 -37.33 -0.76 -11.00
N THR A 930 -36.49 0.21 -10.68
CA THR A 930 -36.87 1.39 -9.89
C THR A 930 -37.93 2.22 -10.61
N ALA A 931 -37.80 2.44 -11.93
CA ALA A 931 -38.80 3.15 -12.73
C ALA A 931 -40.16 2.43 -12.73
N LYS A 932 -40.16 1.10 -12.88
CA LYS A 932 -41.39 0.28 -12.78
C LYS A 932 -42.04 0.43 -11.41
N GLN A 933 -41.24 0.42 -10.34
CA GLN A 933 -41.74 0.58 -8.98
C GLN A 933 -42.29 2.00 -8.74
N TRP A 934 -41.60 3.03 -9.22
CA TRP A 934 -41.90 4.42 -8.87
C TRP A 934 -42.92 5.11 -9.79
N ALA A 935 -43.03 4.71 -11.05
CA ALA A 935 -43.87 5.34 -12.07
C ALA A 935 -44.67 4.35 -12.93
N GLY A 936 -44.54 3.04 -12.66
CA GLY A 936 -45.25 1.99 -13.38
C GLY A 936 -44.58 1.56 -14.70
N PRO A 937 -45.06 0.47 -15.31
CA PRO A 937 -44.43 -0.12 -16.50
C PRO A 937 -44.53 0.76 -17.74
N ASN A 938 -45.55 1.63 -17.83
CA ASN A 938 -45.74 2.54 -18.97
C ASN A 938 -44.66 3.63 -19.04
N ILE A 939 -44.34 4.29 -17.91
CA ILE A 939 -43.25 5.29 -17.90
C ILE A 939 -41.89 4.60 -18.02
N ALA A 940 -41.73 3.42 -17.41
CA ALA A 940 -40.48 2.67 -17.51
C ALA A 940 -40.12 2.24 -18.94
N SER A 941 -41.10 1.99 -19.83
CA SER A 941 -40.83 1.65 -21.23
C SER A 941 -40.35 2.83 -22.08
N HIS A 942 -40.38 4.06 -21.54
CA HIS A 942 -39.86 5.26 -22.19
C HIS A 942 -38.36 5.49 -21.89
N ILE A 943 -37.71 4.60 -21.12
CA ILE A 943 -36.30 4.71 -20.78
C ILE A 943 -35.48 3.80 -21.70
N TYR A 944 -34.53 4.40 -22.42
CA TYR A 944 -33.69 3.73 -23.42
C TYR A 944 -32.23 3.76 -22.97
N PHE A 945 -31.52 2.65 -23.18
CA PHE A 945 -30.10 2.52 -22.84
C PHE A 945 -29.27 2.23 -24.08
N THR A 946 -28.09 2.83 -24.18
CA THR A 946 -27.08 2.50 -25.19
C THR A 946 -25.71 2.40 -24.57
N ASP A 947 -24.86 1.53 -25.12
CA ASP A 947 -23.51 1.32 -24.63
C ASP A 947 -22.62 2.55 -24.77
N VAL A 948 -21.46 2.48 -24.12
CA VAL A 948 -20.39 3.47 -24.28
C VAL A 948 -19.93 3.44 -25.73
N ALA A 949 -20.04 4.58 -26.41
CA ALA A 949 -19.53 4.75 -27.76
C ALA A 949 -18.08 5.25 -27.71
N ASP A 950 -17.32 5.01 -28.78
CA ASP A 950 -16.05 5.70 -28.96
C ASP A 950 -16.27 7.22 -28.91
N LYS A 951 -15.22 7.97 -28.54
CA LYS A 951 -15.37 9.39 -28.24
C LYS A 951 -15.95 10.20 -29.40
N LYS A 952 -15.57 9.92 -30.65
CA LYS A 952 -16.07 10.67 -31.80
C LYS A 952 -17.56 10.39 -32.02
N GLN A 953 -17.97 9.12 -31.95
CA GLN A 953 -19.39 8.76 -32.02
C GLN A 953 -20.19 9.28 -30.83
N HIS A 954 -19.61 9.35 -29.62
CA HIS A 954 -20.24 9.93 -28.44
C HIS A 954 -20.59 11.42 -28.64
N VAL A 955 -19.64 12.21 -29.16
CA VAL A 955 -19.90 13.62 -29.49
C VAL A 955 -20.92 13.73 -30.62
N ILE A 956 -20.83 12.85 -31.63
CA ILE A 956 -21.73 12.87 -32.78
C ILE A 956 -23.17 12.57 -32.39
N ARG A 957 -23.38 11.51 -31.61
CA ARG A 957 -24.72 11.06 -31.19
C ARG A 957 -25.43 12.08 -30.29
N GLY A 958 -24.68 12.97 -29.63
CA GLY A 958 -25.23 14.14 -28.92
C GLY A 958 -26.16 14.98 -29.78
N ARG A 959 -25.97 14.96 -31.11
CA ARG A 959 -26.86 15.62 -32.07
C ARG A 959 -28.28 15.07 -32.07
N ILE A 960 -28.51 13.81 -31.68
CA ILE A 960 -29.81 13.16 -31.77
C ILE A 960 -30.73 13.59 -30.62
N ALA A 961 -30.16 13.77 -29.42
CA ALA A 961 -30.90 14.26 -28.26
C ALA A 961 -31.44 15.67 -28.50
N ASP A 962 -32.62 15.96 -27.96
CA ASP A 962 -33.25 17.29 -28.05
C ASP A 962 -32.84 18.16 -26.86
N LEU A 963 -32.78 17.57 -25.66
CA LEU A 963 -32.37 18.24 -24.44
C LEU A 963 -31.61 17.29 -23.51
N ILE A 964 -30.48 17.73 -22.97
CA ILE A 964 -29.78 16.99 -21.91
C ILE A 964 -30.29 17.38 -20.54
N LEU A 965 -30.55 16.38 -19.71
CA LEU A 965 -30.93 16.55 -18.31
C LEU A 965 -29.71 16.24 -17.44
N ASP A 966 -29.08 17.26 -16.88
CA ASP A 966 -27.86 17.12 -16.05
C ASP A 966 -28.15 16.64 -14.61
N THR A 967 -27.13 16.16 -13.91
CA THR A 967 -27.20 15.63 -12.54
C THR A 967 -26.71 16.66 -11.50
N PRO A 968 -27.55 17.09 -10.52
CA PRO A 968 -27.18 18.18 -9.61
C PRO A 968 -26.08 17.86 -8.59
N GLN A 969 -26.00 16.63 -8.06
CA GLN A 969 -25.00 16.30 -7.02
C GLN A 969 -23.57 16.27 -7.59
N VAL A 970 -23.43 15.70 -8.78
CA VAL A 970 -22.20 15.69 -9.56
C VAL A 970 -22.58 15.99 -10.99
N ASN A 971 -22.25 17.18 -11.48
CA ASN A 971 -22.63 17.61 -12.82
C ASN A 971 -21.93 16.79 -13.92
N ALA A 972 -22.44 16.92 -15.14
CA ALA A 972 -21.69 16.67 -16.36
C ALA A 972 -20.45 17.58 -16.40
N HIS A 973 -19.29 16.97 -16.61
CA HIS A 973 -18.02 17.68 -16.77
C HIS A 973 -17.65 17.66 -18.25
N THR A 974 -16.79 16.72 -18.68
CA THR A 974 -16.47 16.48 -20.09
C THR A 974 -17.71 16.29 -20.95
N THR A 975 -18.70 15.52 -20.48
CA THR A 975 -19.96 15.29 -21.18
C THR A 975 -20.72 16.59 -21.48
N ALA A 976 -20.62 17.62 -20.64
CA ALA A 976 -21.27 18.90 -20.92
C ALA A 976 -20.65 19.58 -22.14
N CYS A 977 -19.31 19.60 -22.24
CA CYS A 977 -18.61 20.10 -23.41
C CYS A 977 -18.91 19.27 -24.67
N ASP A 978 -18.95 17.94 -24.55
CA ASP A 978 -19.25 17.03 -25.66
C ASP A 978 -20.60 17.36 -26.30
N ILE A 979 -21.61 17.54 -25.44
CA ILE A 979 -22.99 17.77 -25.86
C ILE A 979 -23.17 19.19 -26.41
N LEU A 980 -22.64 20.20 -25.72
CA LEU A 980 -22.75 21.58 -26.19
C LEU A 980 -22.02 21.77 -27.52
N TRP A 981 -20.91 21.06 -27.75
CA TRP A 981 -20.24 21.05 -29.05
C TRP A 981 -21.12 20.44 -30.14
N SER A 982 -21.86 19.38 -29.81
CA SER A 982 -22.87 18.80 -30.71
C SER A 982 -24.04 19.74 -30.99
N GLY A 983 -24.12 20.91 -30.33
CA GLY A 983 -25.16 21.91 -30.51
C GLY A 983 -26.45 21.61 -29.73
N THR A 984 -26.41 20.66 -28.80
CA THR A 984 -27.59 20.25 -28.01
C THR A 984 -27.57 20.98 -26.66
N PRO A 985 -28.66 21.67 -26.26
CA PRO A 985 -28.73 22.36 -24.97
C PRO A 985 -28.89 21.38 -23.81
N MET A 986 -28.65 21.88 -22.60
CA MET A 986 -28.85 21.12 -21.36
C MET A 986 -29.55 21.96 -20.29
N ILE A 987 -30.21 21.29 -19.34
CA ILE A 987 -30.66 21.90 -18.08
C ILE A 987 -29.74 21.39 -16.97
N THR A 988 -29.17 22.32 -16.21
CA THR A 988 -28.31 22.03 -15.07
C THR A 988 -28.69 22.89 -13.87
N LEU A 989 -28.46 22.33 -12.69
CA LEU A 989 -28.69 22.95 -11.40
C LEU A 989 -27.35 22.93 -10.65
N SER A 990 -26.94 24.09 -10.14
CA SER A 990 -25.85 24.16 -9.16
C SER A 990 -26.31 23.47 -7.88
N GLY A 991 -25.71 22.34 -7.55
CA GLY A 991 -26.00 21.57 -6.34
C GLY A 991 -25.46 22.23 -5.07
N PRO A 992 -25.10 21.44 -4.03
CA PRO A 992 -24.58 21.98 -2.77
C PRO A 992 -23.40 22.93 -3.01
N GLU A 993 -23.48 24.15 -2.47
CA GLU A 993 -22.52 25.23 -2.77
C GLU A 993 -21.07 24.80 -2.52
N HIS A 994 -20.83 24.04 -1.45
CA HIS A 994 -19.53 23.56 -1.01
C HIS A 994 -18.88 22.50 -1.90
N LYS A 995 -19.62 21.94 -2.87
CA LYS A 995 -19.15 20.92 -3.82
C LYS A 995 -18.92 21.54 -5.19
N MET A 996 -17.66 21.82 -5.54
CA MET A 996 -17.31 22.30 -6.89
C MET A 996 -17.78 21.34 -8.00
N CYS A 997 -17.73 20.03 -7.78
CA CYS A 997 -18.20 19.02 -8.74
C CYS A 997 -19.68 19.17 -9.14
N SER A 998 -20.49 19.85 -8.32
CA SER A 998 -21.93 20.08 -8.50
C SER A 998 -22.26 21.36 -9.27
N ARG A 999 -21.24 22.12 -9.69
CA ARG A 999 -21.38 23.43 -10.32
C ARG A 999 -20.67 23.55 -11.68
N VAL A 1000 -19.87 22.54 -12.05
CA VAL A 1000 -19.07 22.51 -13.29
C VAL A 1000 -19.92 22.73 -14.54
N ALA A 1001 -21.07 22.05 -14.68
CA ALA A 1001 -21.93 22.25 -15.84
C ALA A 1001 -22.54 23.65 -15.87
N SER A 1002 -22.86 24.22 -14.71
CA SER A 1002 -23.32 25.62 -14.63
C SER A 1002 -22.23 26.58 -15.12
N SER A 1003 -20.96 26.35 -14.74
CA SER A 1003 -19.81 27.12 -15.26
C SER A 1003 -19.68 27.00 -16.78
N ILE A 1004 -19.77 25.78 -17.30
CA ILE A 1004 -19.67 25.49 -18.74
C ILE A 1004 -20.83 26.14 -19.50
N CYS A 1005 -22.06 26.05 -18.98
CA CYS A 1005 -23.25 26.67 -19.57
C CYS A 1005 -23.11 28.20 -19.63
N ASN A 1006 -22.65 28.84 -18.55
CA ASN A 1006 -22.40 30.28 -18.52
C ASN A 1006 -21.33 30.69 -19.53
N ALA A 1007 -20.27 29.89 -19.69
CA ALA A 1007 -19.22 30.11 -20.70
C ALA A 1007 -19.71 30.03 -22.15
N THR A 1008 -20.92 29.51 -22.39
CA THR A 1008 -21.53 29.55 -23.73
C THR A 1008 -22.13 30.90 -24.10
N GLY A 1009 -22.38 31.77 -23.12
CA GLY A 1009 -23.22 32.97 -23.29
C GLY A 1009 -24.72 32.72 -23.24
N PHE A 1010 -25.16 31.46 -23.11
CA PHE A 1010 -26.57 31.07 -22.99
C PHE A 1010 -26.91 30.48 -21.60
N GLY A 1011 -26.11 30.82 -20.58
CA GLY A 1011 -26.25 30.32 -19.21
C GLY A 1011 -27.65 30.51 -18.61
N ASP A 1012 -28.22 31.72 -18.76
CA ASP A 1012 -29.56 32.08 -18.25
C ASP A 1012 -30.70 31.20 -18.80
N LYS A 1013 -30.44 30.47 -19.89
CA LYS A 1013 -31.38 29.54 -20.52
C LYS A 1013 -31.19 28.09 -20.12
N MET A 1014 -30.07 27.75 -19.46
CA MET A 1014 -29.66 26.37 -19.16
C MET A 1014 -29.46 26.12 -17.66
N VAL A 1015 -29.14 27.16 -16.89
CA VAL A 1015 -28.92 27.06 -15.44
C VAL A 1015 -30.20 27.45 -14.70
N VAL A 1016 -30.67 26.55 -13.84
CA VAL A 1016 -31.90 26.73 -13.03
C VAL A 1016 -31.55 26.79 -11.54
N PRO A 1017 -32.37 27.47 -10.71
CA PRO A 1017 -32.05 27.71 -9.29
C PRO A 1017 -32.42 26.54 -8.37
N ASP A 1018 -33.38 25.69 -8.74
CA ASP A 1018 -33.86 24.59 -7.89
C ASP A 1018 -34.46 23.44 -8.71
N TYR A 1019 -34.83 22.34 -8.03
CA TYR A 1019 -35.41 21.15 -8.64
C TYR A 1019 -36.79 21.43 -9.30
N GLN A 1020 -37.60 22.35 -8.79
CA GLN A 1020 -38.91 22.63 -9.38
C GLN A 1020 -38.73 23.38 -10.70
N ALA A 1021 -37.89 24.41 -10.72
CA ALA A 1021 -37.51 25.15 -11.92
C ALA A 1021 -36.84 24.24 -12.97
N TYR A 1022 -36.04 23.25 -12.53
CA TYR A 1022 -35.48 22.23 -13.40
C TYR A 1022 -36.57 21.46 -14.15
N GLU A 1023 -37.55 20.93 -13.41
CA GLU A 1023 -38.65 20.16 -14.00
C GLU A 1023 -39.49 21.03 -14.94
N ASP A 1024 -39.87 22.22 -14.49
CA ASP A 1024 -40.72 23.12 -15.25
C ASP A 1024 -40.05 23.58 -16.54
N LYS A 1025 -38.76 23.94 -16.50
CA LYS A 1025 -38.02 24.35 -17.69
C LYS A 1025 -37.84 23.20 -18.69
N ALA A 1026 -37.65 21.97 -18.21
CA ALA A 1026 -37.56 20.78 -19.07
C ALA A 1026 -38.87 20.53 -19.81
N VAL A 1027 -40.00 20.63 -19.09
CA VAL A 1027 -41.35 20.46 -19.64
C VAL A 1027 -41.71 21.60 -20.59
N GLU A 1028 -41.39 22.84 -20.23
CA GLU A 1028 -41.57 24.02 -21.08
C GLU A 1028 -40.82 23.87 -22.40
N TYR A 1029 -39.53 23.53 -22.35
CA TYR A 1029 -38.73 23.33 -23.55
C TYR A 1029 -39.26 22.20 -24.42
N ALA A 1030 -39.62 21.06 -23.84
CA ALA A 1030 -40.16 19.94 -24.59
C ALA A 1030 -41.49 20.29 -25.29
N ASN A 1031 -42.39 20.98 -24.58
CA ASN A 1031 -43.68 21.41 -25.14
C ASN A 1031 -43.54 22.55 -26.16
N SER A 1032 -42.41 23.26 -26.18
CA SER A 1032 -42.15 24.31 -27.17
C SER A 1032 -41.85 23.75 -28.57
N VAL A 1033 -41.45 22.47 -28.68
CA VAL A 1033 -40.98 21.88 -29.94
C VAL A 1033 -42.14 21.57 -30.88
N VAL A 1034 -42.13 22.18 -32.07
CA VAL A 1034 -43.09 21.90 -33.14
C VAL A 1034 -42.36 21.60 -34.43
N TYR A 1035 -42.65 20.47 -35.05
CA TYR A 1035 -42.08 20.10 -36.36
C TYR A 1035 -43.09 20.32 -37.49
N LYS A 1036 -42.64 20.94 -38.58
CA LYS A 1036 -43.35 21.03 -39.86
C LYS A 1036 -42.61 20.26 -40.93
N TYR A 1037 -43.36 19.64 -41.83
CA TYR A 1037 -42.82 18.82 -42.90
C TYR A 1037 -43.14 19.46 -44.25
N TRP A 1038 -42.20 19.38 -45.18
CA TRP A 1038 -42.40 19.82 -46.55
C TRP A 1038 -41.59 18.94 -47.50
N PHE A 1039 -42.04 18.83 -48.75
CA PHE A 1039 -41.38 18.02 -49.77
C PHE A 1039 -40.80 18.93 -50.84
N GLY A 1040 -39.51 18.78 -51.15
CA GLY A 1040 -38.83 19.59 -52.16
C GLY A 1040 -37.32 19.45 -52.13
N CYS A 1041 -36.61 20.46 -52.66
CA CYS A 1041 -35.15 20.49 -52.73
C CYS A 1041 -34.61 21.65 -51.88
N LEU A 1042 -33.58 21.41 -51.07
CA LEU A 1042 -32.87 22.48 -50.33
C LEU A 1042 -32.01 23.36 -51.23
N LEU A 1043 -31.53 22.82 -52.36
CA LEU A 1043 -30.70 23.51 -53.34
C LEU A 1043 -31.23 23.23 -54.75
N PRO A 1044 -31.06 24.18 -55.70
CA PRO A 1044 -31.33 23.93 -57.11
C PRO A 1044 -30.53 22.71 -57.60
N GLY A 1045 -31.22 21.73 -58.23
CA GLY A 1045 -30.59 20.52 -58.76
C GLY A 1045 -30.42 19.36 -57.76
N ALA A 1046 -30.67 19.57 -56.46
CA ALA A 1046 -30.68 18.47 -55.49
C ALA A 1046 -31.90 17.55 -55.67
N GLN A 1047 -31.81 16.30 -55.22
CA GLN A 1047 -32.97 15.39 -55.23
C GLN A 1047 -34.08 15.91 -54.32
N GLN A 1048 -35.33 15.82 -54.80
CA GLN A 1048 -36.50 16.10 -53.97
C GLN A 1048 -36.61 15.07 -52.86
N ARG A 1049 -36.75 15.52 -51.62
CA ARG A 1049 -37.04 14.65 -50.48
C ARG A 1049 -37.97 15.33 -49.48
N LEU A 1050 -38.44 14.54 -48.53
CA LEU A 1050 -39.16 15.06 -47.36
C LEU A 1050 -38.15 15.69 -46.39
N HIS A 1051 -38.45 16.90 -45.94
CA HIS A 1051 -37.66 17.67 -44.99
C HIS A 1051 -38.47 17.92 -43.72
N ARG A 1052 -37.77 18.12 -42.60
CA ARG A 1052 -38.36 18.42 -41.29
C ARG A 1052 -37.77 19.68 -40.68
N ASN A 1053 -38.63 20.63 -40.36
CA ASN A 1053 -38.28 21.91 -39.75
C ASN A 1053 -38.82 22.01 -38.33
N GLY A 1054 -37.93 22.19 -37.37
CA GLY A 1054 -38.27 22.47 -35.98
C GLY A 1054 -38.51 23.96 -35.72
N PHE A 1055 -39.45 24.24 -34.83
CA PHE A 1055 -39.74 25.56 -34.28
C PHE A 1055 -39.91 25.44 -32.77
N GLY A 1056 -39.76 26.57 -32.06
CA GLY A 1056 -39.88 26.62 -30.61
C GLY A 1056 -38.64 27.20 -29.93
N GLU A 1057 -38.76 27.51 -28.65
CA GLU A 1057 -37.66 28.08 -27.86
C GLU A 1057 -36.48 27.11 -27.76
N LEU A 1058 -36.74 25.81 -27.55
CA LEU A 1058 -35.69 24.79 -27.49
C LEU A 1058 -34.93 24.67 -28.82
N ILE A 1059 -35.65 24.70 -29.94
CA ILE A 1059 -35.04 24.60 -31.28
C ILE A 1059 -34.21 25.84 -31.59
N GLU A 1060 -34.68 27.04 -31.25
CA GLU A 1060 -33.89 28.26 -31.43
C GLU A 1060 -32.64 28.29 -30.54
N LEU A 1061 -32.71 27.80 -29.29
CA LEU A 1061 -31.52 27.66 -28.44
C LEU A 1061 -30.50 26.70 -29.07
N ARG A 1062 -30.96 25.52 -29.51
CA ARG A 1062 -30.13 24.50 -30.17
C ARG A 1062 -29.45 25.06 -31.43
N LYS A 1063 -30.20 25.76 -32.26
CA LYS A 1063 -29.71 26.46 -33.45
C LYS A 1063 -28.65 27.50 -33.11
N ASN A 1064 -28.90 28.32 -32.09
CA ASN A 1064 -27.95 29.35 -31.66
C ASN A 1064 -26.66 28.76 -31.13
N ILE A 1065 -26.70 27.70 -30.31
CA ILE A 1065 -25.48 27.02 -29.84
C ILE A 1065 -24.72 26.44 -31.03
N TYR A 1066 -25.39 25.68 -31.91
CA TYR A 1066 -24.74 25.03 -33.06
C TYR A 1066 -24.08 26.02 -34.03
N LEU A 1067 -24.81 27.07 -34.43
CA LEU A 1067 -24.32 28.05 -35.42
C LEU A 1067 -23.18 28.91 -34.86
N ASN A 1068 -23.13 29.12 -33.54
CA ASN A 1068 -22.13 29.98 -32.90
C ASN A 1068 -20.99 29.22 -32.21
N ARG A 1069 -21.03 27.88 -32.10
CA ARG A 1069 -20.05 27.08 -31.32
C ARG A 1069 -18.57 27.36 -31.64
N GLU A 1070 -18.25 27.79 -32.85
CA GLU A 1070 -16.87 28.13 -33.24
C GLU A 1070 -16.38 29.46 -32.65
N ASN A 1071 -17.29 30.35 -32.28
CA ASN A 1071 -17.03 31.68 -31.73
C ASN A 1071 -17.39 31.80 -30.25
N ILE A 1072 -18.02 30.77 -29.67
CA ILE A 1072 -18.34 30.72 -28.25
C ILE A 1072 -17.06 30.60 -27.43
N ARG A 1073 -16.94 31.41 -26.37
CA ARG A 1073 -15.74 31.48 -25.50
C ARG A 1073 -15.38 30.15 -24.87
N LEU A 1074 -16.35 29.31 -24.52
CA LEU A 1074 -16.11 27.94 -24.04
C LEU A 1074 -15.20 27.13 -24.98
N PHE A 1075 -15.33 27.27 -26.30
CA PHE A 1075 -14.60 26.48 -27.30
C PHE A 1075 -13.36 27.21 -27.87
N ASP A 1076 -12.98 28.35 -27.30
CA ASP A 1076 -11.77 29.08 -27.66
C ASP A 1076 -10.57 28.63 -26.80
N THR A 1077 -10.01 27.47 -27.16
CA THR A 1077 -8.87 26.87 -26.48
C THR A 1077 -7.66 27.80 -26.44
N GLN A 1078 -7.40 28.55 -27.53
CA GLN A 1078 -6.23 29.43 -27.59
C GLN A 1078 -6.36 30.59 -26.60
N GLN A 1079 -7.54 31.18 -26.48
CA GLN A 1079 -7.80 32.24 -25.50
C GLN A 1079 -7.71 31.71 -24.07
N ALA A 1080 -8.22 30.51 -23.80
CA ALA A 1080 -8.11 29.87 -22.49
C ALA A 1080 -6.63 29.58 -22.11
N VAL A 1081 -5.80 29.16 -23.08
CA VAL A 1081 -4.35 28.96 -22.87
C VAL A 1081 -3.66 30.29 -22.54
N LYS A 1082 -3.98 31.38 -23.25
CA LYS A 1082 -3.44 32.72 -22.94
C LYS A 1082 -3.81 33.20 -21.54
N GLU A 1083 -5.03 32.89 -21.09
CA GLU A 1083 -5.47 33.18 -19.72
C GLU A 1083 -4.67 32.37 -18.70
N LEU A 1084 -4.46 31.08 -18.96
CA LEU A 1084 -3.67 30.20 -18.11
C LEU A 1084 -2.20 30.68 -18.00
N GLU A 1085 -1.61 31.08 -19.12
CA GLU A 1085 -0.25 31.66 -19.17
C GLU A 1085 -0.11 32.90 -18.29
N LYS A 1086 -1.10 33.81 -18.33
CA LYS A 1086 -1.12 34.98 -17.44
C LYS A 1086 -1.15 34.57 -15.97
N GLY A 1087 -1.95 33.56 -15.62
CA GLY A 1087 -2.00 33.00 -14.28
C GLY A 1087 -0.64 32.45 -13.82
N TYR A 1088 0.04 31.71 -14.69
CA TYR A 1088 1.38 31.18 -14.43
C TYR A 1088 2.44 32.27 -14.27
N VAL A 1089 2.45 33.28 -15.15
CA VAL A 1089 3.39 34.40 -15.04
C VAL A 1089 3.15 35.19 -13.75
N ASP A 1090 1.89 35.47 -13.40
CA ASP A 1090 1.57 36.18 -12.15
C ASP A 1090 1.98 35.36 -10.93
N ALA A 1091 1.73 34.04 -10.92
CA ALA A 1091 2.16 33.14 -9.85
C ALA A 1091 3.68 33.16 -9.66
N TRP A 1092 4.44 33.11 -10.76
CA TRP A 1092 5.91 33.20 -10.73
C TRP A 1092 6.40 34.54 -10.17
N VAL A 1093 5.88 35.66 -10.69
CA VAL A 1093 6.25 37.01 -10.24
C VAL A 1093 5.96 37.19 -8.75
N ARG A 1094 4.83 36.66 -8.29
CA ARG A 1094 4.39 36.69 -6.90
C ARG A 1094 5.28 35.89 -5.96
N TRP A 1095 5.64 34.67 -6.36
CA TRP A 1095 6.55 33.83 -5.60
C TRP A 1095 7.93 34.51 -5.43
N VAL A 1096 8.49 35.06 -6.52
CA VAL A 1096 9.77 35.79 -6.46
C VAL A 1096 9.68 36.98 -5.50
N ASN A 1097 8.61 37.77 -5.59
CA ASN A 1097 8.40 38.98 -4.80
C ASN A 1097 7.90 38.74 -3.35
N ASP A 1098 7.80 37.50 -2.88
CA ASP A 1098 7.30 37.17 -1.54
C ASP A 1098 5.84 37.66 -1.30
N ASN A 1099 4.98 37.55 -2.31
CA ASN A 1099 3.57 37.96 -2.26
C ASN A 1099 2.66 36.83 -2.77
N GLU A 1100 2.05 36.07 -1.89
CA GLU A 1100 1.34 34.85 -2.23
C GLU A 1100 -0.20 34.98 -2.06
N ARG A 1101 -0.80 36.14 -2.39
CA ARG A 1101 -2.26 36.31 -2.37
C ARG A 1101 -2.95 35.56 -3.53
N ASN A 1102 -4.27 35.34 -3.42
CA ASN A 1102 -5.11 34.84 -4.51
C ASN A 1102 -4.87 35.60 -5.83
N ILE A 1103 -4.89 34.88 -6.95
CA ILE A 1103 -4.59 35.41 -8.28
C ILE A 1103 -5.90 35.60 -9.03
N HIS A 1104 -6.25 36.86 -9.31
CA HIS A 1104 -7.38 37.19 -10.17
C HIS A 1104 -6.85 37.55 -11.55
N ILE A 1105 -7.12 36.71 -12.55
CA ILE A 1105 -6.80 37.04 -13.94
C ILE A 1105 -7.85 38.06 -14.41
N LYS A 1106 -7.55 39.35 -14.25
CA LYS A 1106 -8.35 40.43 -14.86
C LYS A 1106 -7.83 40.67 -16.28
N ILE A 1107 -8.70 40.54 -17.27
CA ILE A 1107 -8.41 40.89 -18.68
C ILE A 1107 -9.20 42.13 -19.04
#